data_AF-A0A2G6PX22-F1
#
_entry.id   AF-A0A2G6PX22-F1
#
_cell.length_a   1.000
_cell.length_b   1.000
_cell.length_c   1.000
_cell.angle_alpha   90.00
_cell.angle_beta   90.00
_cell.angle_gamma   90.00
#
_symmetry.space_group_name_H-M   'P 1'
#
loop_
_entity.id
_entity.type
_entity.pdbx_description
1 polymer ?
#
loop_
_entity_poly.entity_id
_entity_poly.type
_entity_poly.pdbx_seq_one_letter_code
_entity_poly.pdbx_strand_id
1 'polypeptide(L)'
;MFSKKLTTFFLFSLATCVAMGQIVADHFSTDLSLIQESAVHDAKAQLRIWYGHTSHGGQITSGMSVLANDYPTLYNYNSSGSGGALSYQERSDDLGHNGDDGWEIATREQLDRPDNDRNVVVWSWCGGVSDNTVEGINTYLNLMNQLELDYPDVTFIYMTGHLDGTGEEGNLHERNNQIRQYCQTNNKILYDFADIESYDPDGNYFLDLNADDACNYELNGETLNWAVQWCDANPGVCSSVHCAHSHSLNCDRKGVAFWWLLTQLVSEPPCIDAPVNVSAEVQAATQNIQVSWSHPGTVDQFYIQRRVNSGSWNLNYATVSGSNNSFVDSNLSDGTYAYRVVAHLNDDGTGTPCDSPPSAMVSAVIATQPPASPTRLSGAYQSDGVHLSWSDESDNEQGFHIEKSVDGASFEQAGQVSQNVSSWIDSAVTPLTSVAYRVYAYNQNGDSGYSNTVTVEIPEETLFITLQDTDEVDDSFLDPTDPDTAFGSSPYVNEIAHFIIKFNLPETMNHKTIIDAKIAFYGWNQQNWQPDQTMELYPVSRSWQEPTVTWERACTCAAWTTPGGDYLSDELVGLVEITENCDHCFYPEVDVTEIVQDWIDGCRDNFGFMLINNSLTATSLKASEYNNDQRTYLTIEYSNQPHINDTLFGEIAACWCLDYNSHYDLDGNGIINIIDLLNVEEGCAP
;
A
#
# COMPACT_ATOMS: atom_id res chain seq x y z
N MET A 1 12.80 75.62 -35.58
CA MET A 1 14.08 75.54 -34.86
C MET A 1 13.79 75.12 -33.43
N PHE A 2 14.28 73.92 -33.08
CA PHE A 2 14.50 73.32 -31.75
C PHE A 2 13.82 73.90 -30.50
N SER A 3 13.07 73.05 -29.79
CA SER A 3 13.22 72.95 -28.33
C SER A 3 12.73 71.60 -27.78
N LYS A 4 13.71 70.77 -27.40
CA LYS A 4 13.77 69.79 -26.30
C LYS A 4 12.58 68.84 -26.08
N LYS A 5 12.74 67.61 -26.60
CA LYS A 5 12.21 66.40 -25.97
C LYS A 5 12.95 66.18 -24.65
N LEU A 6 12.21 66.13 -23.55
CA LEU A 6 12.70 65.71 -22.25
C LEU A 6 12.68 64.18 -22.24
N THR A 7 13.86 63.56 -22.36
CA THR A 7 14.02 62.12 -22.22
C THR A 7 14.08 61.81 -20.72
N THR A 8 12.98 61.30 -20.17
CA THR A 8 12.98 60.67 -18.84
C THR A 8 13.64 59.30 -18.98
N PHE A 9 14.89 59.17 -18.52
CA PHE A 9 15.52 57.88 -18.30
C PHE A 9 14.83 57.22 -17.09
N PHE A 10 14.01 56.21 -17.33
CA PHE A 10 13.73 55.21 -16.30
C PHE A 10 15.04 54.42 -16.08
N LEU A 11 15.65 54.56 -14.91
CA LEU A 11 16.62 53.58 -14.46
C LEU A 11 15.85 52.27 -14.27
N PHE A 12 16.05 51.32 -15.18
CA PHE A 12 15.82 49.91 -14.85
C PHE A 12 16.84 49.55 -13.77
N SER A 13 16.38 49.48 -12.53
CA SER A 13 17.04 48.67 -11.52
C SER A 13 17.13 47.26 -12.10
N LEU A 14 18.34 46.75 -12.32
CA LEU A 14 18.51 45.32 -12.52
C LEU A 14 18.12 44.67 -11.20
N ALA A 15 16.85 44.26 -11.09
CA ALA A 15 16.42 43.30 -10.10
C ALA A 15 17.30 42.06 -10.32
N THR A 16 18.16 41.80 -9.34
CA THR A 16 18.83 40.51 -9.25
C THR A 16 17.71 39.50 -9.01
N CYS A 17 17.45 38.66 -10.01
CA CYS A 17 16.50 37.57 -9.90
C CYS A 17 17.06 36.58 -8.88
N VAL A 18 16.67 36.75 -7.62
CA VAL A 18 16.72 35.66 -6.65
C VAL A 18 15.60 34.73 -7.05
N ALA A 19 15.93 33.49 -7.39
CA ALA A 19 14.92 32.46 -7.64
C ALA A 19 14.12 32.29 -6.34
N MET A 20 12.88 32.77 -6.31
CA MET A 20 11.95 32.40 -5.26
C MET A 20 11.75 30.88 -5.34
N GLY A 21 11.81 30.20 -4.20
CA GLY A 21 11.47 28.78 -4.11
C GLY A 21 10.03 28.54 -4.58
N GLN A 22 9.72 27.29 -4.90
CA GLN A 22 8.37 26.89 -5.29
C GLN A 22 7.35 27.31 -4.22
N ILE A 23 6.24 27.94 -4.63
CA ILE A 23 5.12 28.24 -3.72
C ILE A 23 4.20 27.03 -3.68
N VAL A 24 4.09 26.39 -2.52
CA VAL A 24 3.18 25.26 -2.26
C VAL A 24 2.33 25.61 -1.05
N ALA A 25 1.01 25.59 -1.21
CA ALA A 25 0.07 25.73 -0.10
C ALA A 25 -0.43 24.35 0.32
N ASP A 26 -0.03 23.92 1.50
CA ASP A 26 -0.22 22.57 2.03
C ASP A 26 -0.72 22.64 3.49
N HIS A 27 -0.68 21.55 4.26
CA HIS A 27 -1.12 21.54 5.65
C HIS A 27 -0.35 22.52 6.55
N PHE A 28 0.89 22.89 6.21
CA PHE A 28 1.66 23.90 6.94
C PHE A 28 1.17 25.32 6.67
N SER A 29 0.44 25.54 5.58
CA SER A 29 -0.15 26.84 5.23
C SER A 29 -1.51 27.11 5.89
N THR A 30 -2.00 26.19 6.74
CA THR A 30 -3.35 26.25 7.34
C THR A 30 -3.44 27.10 8.61
N ASP A 31 -2.33 27.71 9.05
CA ASP A 31 -2.27 28.57 10.24
C ASP A 31 -2.44 30.05 9.87
N LEU A 32 -3.57 30.63 10.31
CA LEU A 32 -3.93 32.02 10.03
C LEU A 32 -2.88 33.03 10.49
N SER A 33 -2.11 32.70 11.52
CA SER A 33 -1.07 33.58 12.05
C SER A 33 0.18 33.67 11.17
N LEU A 34 0.27 32.85 10.12
CA LEU A 34 1.29 32.97 9.06
C LEU A 34 0.97 34.09 8.06
N ILE A 35 -0.25 34.61 8.06
CA ILE A 35 -0.74 35.59 7.08
C ILE A 35 -0.58 37.01 7.64
N GLN A 36 0.30 37.80 7.03
CA GLN A 36 0.51 39.19 7.41
C GLN A 36 -0.61 40.11 6.87
N GLU A 37 -1.11 41.02 7.70
CA GLU A 37 -2.18 41.96 7.34
C GLU A 37 -1.82 42.83 6.12
N SER A 38 -0.57 43.30 6.03
CA SER A 38 -0.05 44.05 4.88
C SER A 38 -0.16 43.26 3.58
N ALA A 39 0.26 41.99 3.59
CA ALA A 39 0.20 41.13 2.41
C ALA A 39 -1.25 40.82 1.98
N VAL A 40 -2.20 40.76 2.92
CA VAL A 40 -3.63 40.67 2.60
C VAL A 40 -4.11 41.92 1.87
N HIS A 41 -3.69 43.12 2.31
CA HIS A 41 -4.01 44.36 1.62
C HIS A 41 -3.43 44.40 0.20
N ASP A 42 -2.19 43.95 0.03
CA ASP A 42 -1.55 43.85 -1.29
C ASP A 42 -2.28 42.85 -2.19
N ALA A 43 -2.70 41.70 -1.64
CA ALA A 43 -3.44 40.69 -2.39
C ALA A 43 -4.78 41.26 -2.91
N LYS A 44 -5.49 42.00 -2.05
CA LYS A 44 -6.75 42.66 -2.41
C LYS A 44 -6.56 43.77 -3.45
N ALA A 45 -5.42 44.46 -3.42
CA ALA A 45 -5.11 45.53 -4.35
C ALA A 45 -4.71 45.00 -5.74
N GLN A 46 -4.00 43.87 -5.79
CA GLN A 46 -3.35 43.39 -7.01
C GLN A 46 -4.07 42.20 -7.66
N LEU A 47 -4.67 41.30 -6.88
CA LEU A 47 -5.18 40.03 -7.41
C LEU A 47 -6.64 40.13 -7.84
N ARG A 48 -6.91 39.58 -9.01
CA ARG A 48 -8.21 39.48 -9.67
C ARG A 48 -8.38 38.04 -10.14
N ILE A 49 -8.99 37.24 -9.26
CA ILE A 49 -9.06 35.80 -9.37
C ILE A 49 -10.25 35.40 -10.24
N TRP A 50 -10.02 34.39 -11.06
CA TRP A 50 -11.03 33.60 -11.72
C TRP A 50 -10.88 32.14 -11.27
N TYR A 51 -11.92 31.63 -10.61
CA TYR A 51 -11.90 30.30 -9.98
C TYR A 51 -13.01 29.43 -10.53
N GLY A 52 -12.65 28.38 -11.25
CA GLY A 52 -13.58 27.35 -11.71
C GLY A 52 -13.66 26.21 -10.70
N HIS A 53 -14.84 25.98 -10.15
CA HIS A 53 -15.10 24.83 -9.29
C HIS A 53 -16.53 24.31 -9.36
N THR A 54 -16.68 23.07 -8.87
CA THR A 54 -17.95 22.49 -8.44
C THR A 54 -17.76 21.87 -7.04
N SER A 55 -18.83 21.33 -6.46
CA SER A 55 -18.78 20.36 -5.34
C SER A 55 -17.66 20.60 -4.32
N HIS A 56 -16.55 19.85 -4.41
CA HIS A 56 -15.39 19.89 -3.52
C HIS A 56 -14.59 21.19 -3.59
N GLY A 57 -14.44 21.81 -4.76
CA GLY A 57 -13.75 23.09 -4.87
C GLY A 57 -14.49 24.23 -4.15
N GLY A 58 -15.80 24.09 -3.91
CA GLY A 58 -16.59 25.00 -3.10
C GLY A 58 -16.18 25.03 -1.62
N GLN A 59 -15.39 24.06 -1.17
CA GLN A 59 -14.85 24.01 0.19
C GLN A 59 -13.90 25.18 0.48
N ILE A 60 -13.09 25.61 -0.50
CA ILE A 60 -12.22 26.79 -0.38
C ILE A 60 -13.08 28.04 -0.14
N THR A 61 -14.11 28.25 -0.95
CA THR A 61 -15.04 29.40 -0.80
C THR A 61 -15.75 29.36 0.56
N SER A 62 -16.10 28.17 1.06
CA SER A 62 -16.73 27.99 2.38
C SER A 62 -15.79 28.42 3.51
N GLY A 63 -14.52 27.98 3.48
CA GLY A 63 -13.51 28.41 4.44
C GLY A 63 -13.18 29.90 4.36
N MET A 64 -13.05 30.46 3.15
CA MET A 64 -12.86 31.90 2.96
C MET A 64 -14.04 32.70 3.55
N SER A 65 -15.26 32.18 3.45
CA SER A 65 -16.45 32.81 4.04
C SER A 65 -16.39 32.87 5.56
N VAL A 66 -15.83 31.84 6.21
CA VAL A 66 -15.63 31.83 7.67
C VAL A 66 -14.68 32.95 8.07
N LEU A 67 -13.52 33.05 7.42
CA LEU A 67 -12.58 34.16 7.65
C LEU A 67 -13.18 35.53 7.38
N ALA A 68 -13.99 35.67 6.33
CA ALA A 68 -14.69 36.92 6.02
C ALA A 68 -15.79 37.26 7.03
N ASN A 69 -16.36 36.29 7.75
CA ASN A 69 -17.32 36.55 8.83
C ASN A 69 -16.62 36.95 10.13
N ASP A 70 -15.51 36.28 10.45
CA ASP A 70 -14.74 36.53 11.67
C ASP A 70 -13.96 37.86 11.58
N TYR A 71 -13.44 38.19 10.38
CA TYR A 71 -12.66 39.41 10.12
C TYR A 71 -13.19 40.15 8.87
N PRO A 72 -14.38 40.76 8.95
CA PRO A 72 -15.13 41.28 7.79
C PRO A 72 -14.52 42.46 7.06
N THR A 73 -13.48 43.09 7.62
CA THR A 73 -12.72 44.15 6.95
C THR A 73 -11.48 43.62 6.25
N LEU A 74 -10.88 42.56 6.78
CA LEU A 74 -9.58 42.07 6.33
C LEU A 74 -9.74 41.03 5.23
N TYR A 75 -10.51 39.96 5.48
CA TYR A 75 -10.66 38.82 4.56
C TYR A 75 -11.93 38.87 3.70
N ASN A 76 -12.55 40.05 3.54
CA ASN A 76 -13.70 40.18 2.66
C ASN A 76 -13.32 40.04 1.17
N TYR A 77 -14.19 39.37 0.42
CA TYR A 77 -14.05 39.15 -1.02
C TYR A 77 -15.41 39.30 -1.72
N ASN A 78 -15.39 39.64 -3.00
CA ASN A 78 -16.55 39.59 -3.90
C ASN A 78 -16.11 39.52 -5.36
N SER A 79 -17.01 39.22 -6.29
CA SER A 79 -16.67 39.04 -7.71
C SER A 79 -15.90 40.20 -8.34
N SER A 80 -16.21 41.44 -7.96
CA SER A 80 -15.62 42.65 -8.57
C SER A 80 -14.46 43.25 -7.79
N GLY A 81 -14.22 42.82 -6.55
CA GLY A 81 -13.35 43.51 -5.59
C GLY A 81 -13.83 44.91 -5.21
N SER A 82 -15.12 45.17 -5.37
CA SER A 82 -15.74 46.43 -4.95
C SER A 82 -15.60 46.64 -3.44
N GLY A 83 -15.50 47.90 -3.01
CA GLY A 83 -15.34 48.24 -1.59
C GLY A 83 -13.99 47.85 -0.99
N GLY A 84 -12.97 47.63 -1.83
CA GLY A 84 -11.64 47.21 -1.39
C GLY A 84 -11.55 45.74 -1.00
N ALA A 85 -12.51 44.91 -1.40
CA ALA A 85 -12.48 43.46 -1.20
C ALA A 85 -11.56 42.76 -2.21
N LEU A 86 -11.13 41.53 -1.92
CA LEU A 86 -10.47 40.68 -2.92
C LEU A 86 -11.44 40.41 -4.08
N SER A 87 -10.96 40.54 -5.32
CA SER A 87 -11.76 40.18 -6.50
C SER A 87 -11.66 38.71 -6.78
N TYR A 88 -12.75 38.01 -6.51
CA TYR A 88 -12.84 36.55 -6.58
C TYR A 88 -14.09 36.17 -7.35
N GLN A 89 -13.92 35.87 -8.63
CA GLN A 89 -15.02 35.53 -9.54
C GLN A 89 -15.08 34.03 -9.74
N GLU A 90 -16.19 33.44 -9.32
CA GLU A 90 -16.43 32.00 -9.42
C GLU A 90 -17.12 31.62 -10.74
N ARG A 91 -16.79 30.42 -11.22
CA ARG A 91 -17.48 29.72 -12.30
C ARG A 91 -17.88 28.33 -11.80
N SER A 92 -19.13 27.94 -12.07
CA SER A 92 -19.70 26.65 -11.68
C SER A 92 -19.36 25.56 -12.70
N ASP A 93 -18.10 25.13 -12.73
CA ASP A 93 -17.52 24.15 -13.67
C ASP A 93 -16.19 23.65 -13.08
N ASP A 94 -15.67 22.48 -13.45
CA ASP A 94 -14.41 21.95 -12.87
C ASP A 94 -13.45 21.37 -13.92
N LEU A 95 -12.32 20.81 -13.48
CA LEU A 95 -11.30 20.23 -14.37
C LEU A 95 -11.76 18.95 -15.10
N GLY A 96 -12.91 18.37 -14.73
CA GLY A 96 -13.41 17.14 -15.32
C GLY A 96 -12.56 15.93 -14.97
N HIS A 97 -12.60 14.92 -15.83
CA HIS A 97 -11.91 13.63 -15.68
C HIS A 97 -11.41 13.11 -17.04
N ASN A 98 -10.53 12.11 -17.05
CA ASN A 98 -10.07 11.44 -18.28
C ASN A 98 -9.51 12.37 -19.38
N GLY A 99 -8.76 13.40 -19.00
CA GLY A 99 -8.13 14.34 -19.94
C GLY A 99 -9.09 15.35 -20.59
N ASP A 100 -10.20 15.67 -19.92
CA ASP A 100 -11.09 16.77 -20.30
C ASP A 100 -10.31 18.09 -20.50
N ASP A 101 -10.61 18.80 -21.58
CA ASP A 101 -10.00 20.07 -21.99
C ASP A 101 -11.00 21.25 -22.01
N GLY A 102 -12.28 21.03 -21.65
CA GLY A 102 -13.32 22.05 -21.68
C GLY A 102 -13.04 23.24 -20.76
N TRP A 103 -12.40 23.00 -19.61
CA TRP A 103 -11.96 24.04 -18.68
C TRP A 103 -10.87 24.95 -19.29
N GLU A 104 -10.01 24.42 -20.16
CA GLU A 104 -8.97 25.20 -20.85
C GLU A 104 -9.62 26.15 -21.86
N ILE A 105 -10.59 25.65 -22.62
CA ILE A 105 -11.36 26.45 -23.58
C ILE A 105 -12.08 27.59 -22.84
N ALA A 106 -12.76 27.27 -21.74
CA ALA A 106 -13.43 28.27 -20.91
C ALA A 106 -12.45 29.31 -20.35
N THR A 107 -11.22 28.91 -20.03
CA THR A 107 -10.16 29.81 -19.55
C THR A 107 -9.78 30.81 -20.62
N ARG A 108 -9.51 30.35 -21.85
CA ARG A 108 -9.19 31.23 -22.97
C ARG A 108 -10.33 32.18 -23.30
N GLU A 109 -11.57 31.66 -23.32
CA GLU A 109 -12.76 32.48 -23.55
C GLU A 109 -12.90 33.62 -22.53
N GLN A 110 -12.49 33.41 -21.28
CA GLN A 110 -12.48 34.45 -20.26
C GLN A 110 -11.31 35.44 -20.45
N LEU A 111 -10.09 34.93 -20.67
CA LEU A 111 -8.89 35.76 -20.74
C LEU A 111 -8.81 36.61 -22.02
N ASP A 112 -9.37 36.12 -23.13
CA ASP A 112 -9.37 36.83 -24.42
C ASP A 112 -10.45 37.93 -24.52
N ARG A 113 -11.28 38.10 -23.48
CA ARG A 113 -12.32 39.12 -23.51
C ARG A 113 -11.70 40.52 -23.53
N PRO A 114 -12.23 41.47 -24.33
CA PRO A 114 -11.73 42.84 -24.36
C PRO A 114 -11.84 43.58 -23.01
N ASP A 115 -12.74 43.12 -22.12
CA ASP A 115 -12.95 43.64 -20.78
C ASP A 115 -12.31 42.78 -19.67
N ASN A 116 -11.46 41.80 -20.03
CA ASN A 116 -10.81 40.94 -19.05
C ASN A 116 -9.85 41.75 -18.16
N ASP A 117 -10.01 41.55 -16.85
CA ASP A 117 -9.16 42.10 -15.80
C ASP A 117 -8.63 41.01 -14.86
N ARG A 118 -8.83 39.73 -15.22
CA ARG A 118 -8.37 38.57 -14.44
C ARG A 118 -6.87 38.35 -14.64
N ASN A 119 -6.14 38.17 -13.53
CA ASN A 119 -4.70 37.94 -13.52
C ASN A 119 -4.27 36.73 -12.68
N VAL A 120 -5.23 36.01 -12.07
CA VAL A 120 -5.00 34.72 -11.41
C VAL A 120 -6.09 33.75 -11.85
N VAL A 121 -5.70 32.56 -12.27
CA VAL A 121 -6.59 31.47 -12.65
C VAL A 121 -6.33 30.25 -11.77
N VAL A 122 -7.40 29.74 -11.17
CA VAL A 122 -7.40 28.48 -10.42
C VAL A 122 -8.56 27.63 -10.93
N TRP A 123 -8.33 26.33 -11.03
CA TRP A 123 -9.37 25.35 -11.26
C TRP A 123 -9.24 24.24 -10.24
N SER A 124 -10.38 23.79 -9.69
CA SER A 124 -10.41 22.65 -8.78
C SER A 124 -10.82 21.37 -9.50
N TRP A 125 -10.39 20.25 -8.94
CA TRP A 125 -11.02 18.96 -9.20
C TRP A 125 -12.27 18.79 -8.34
N CYS A 126 -13.28 18.13 -8.91
CA CYS A 126 -14.28 17.41 -8.12
C CYS A 126 -13.71 16.00 -7.87
N GLY A 127 -14.34 14.94 -8.36
CA GLY A 127 -13.81 13.57 -8.24
C GLY A 127 -12.81 13.12 -9.31
N GLY A 128 -12.52 13.95 -10.31
CA GLY A 128 -11.88 13.50 -11.55
C GLY A 128 -10.40 13.15 -11.48
N VAL A 129 -9.75 13.27 -10.31
CA VAL A 129 -8.41 12.70 -10.08
C VAL A 129 -8.50 11.21 -9.73
N SER A 130 -9.55 10.81 -9.00
CA SER A 130 -9.73 9.44 -8.48
C SER A 130 -9.70 8.38 -9.59
N ASP A 131 -10.37 8.66 -10.71
CA ASP A 131 -10.49 7.77 -11.86
C ASP A 131 -9.56 8.15 -13.04
N ASN A 132 -8.67 9.12 -12.87
CA ASN A 132 -7.84 9.60 -13.96
C ASN A 132 -6.65 8.68 -14.25
N THR A 133 -6.20 8.67 -15.50
CA THR A 133 -5.00 7.94 -15.93
C THR A 133 -3.75 8.82 -15.87
N VAL A 134 -2.58 8.21 -16.04
CA VAL A 134 -1.30 8.92 -16.22
C VAL A 134 -1.41 9.95 -17.35
N GLU A 135 -1.98 9.54 -18.48
CA GLU A 135 -2.13 10.36 -19.67
C GLU A 135 -3.11 11.51 -19.45
N GLY A 136 -4.24 11.26 -18.76
CA GLY A 136 -5.22 12.30 -18.47
C GLY A 136 -4.67 13.39 -17.55
N ILE A 137 -3.91 13.03 -16.51
CA ILE A 137 -3.18 14.01 -15.68
C ILE A 137 -2.13 14.75 -16.51
N ASN A 138 -1.39 14.05 -17.38
CA ASN A 138 -0.44 14.71 -18.27
C ASN A 138 -1.10 15.72 -19.22
N THR A 139 -2.33 15.44 -19.70
CA THR A 139 -3.12 16.40 -20.49
C THR A 139 -3.39 17.67 -19.70
N TYR A 140 -3.88 17.56 -18.45
CA TYR A 140 -4.06 18.71 -17.56
C TYR A 140 -2.77 19.52 -17.38
N LEU A 141 -1.67 18.87 -17.04
CA LEU A 141 -0.38 19.52 -16.81
C LEU A 141 0.14 20.23 -18.07
N ASN A 142 0.01 19.60 -19.24
CA ASN A 142 0.40 20.19 -20.51
C ASN A 142 -0.44 21.41 -20.88
N LEU A 143 -1.77 21.36 -20.67
CA LEU A 143 -2.67 22.47 -20.95
C LEU A 143 -2.41 23.65 -20.00
N MET A 144 -2.23 23.41 -18.70
CA MET A 144 -1.84 24.44 -17.74
C MET A 144 -0.53 25.12 -18.15
N ASN A 145 0.48 24.34 -18.53
CA ASN A 145 1.75 24.91 -18.98
C ASN A 145 1.62 25.69 -20.30
N GLN A 146 0.75 25.25 -21.22
CA GLN A 146 0.49 26.00 -22.45
C GLN A 146 -0.23 27.32 -22.17
N LEU A 147 -1.18 27.34 -21.24
CA LEU A 147 -1.85 28.57 -20.79
C LEU A 147 -0.86 29.56 -20.19
N GLU A 148 0.09 29.11 -19.37
CA GLU A 148 1.16 29.97 -18.83
C GLU A 148 2.03 30.59 -19.93
N LEU A 149 2.31 29.85 -21.01
CA LEU A 149 3.06 30.37 -22.15
C LEU A 149 2.27 31.39 -22.97
N ASP A 150 0.96 31.16 -23.12
CA ASP A 150 0.08 32.00 -23.93
C ASP A 150 -0.34 33.29 -23.20
N TYR A 151 -0.44 33.24 -21.87
CA TYR A 151 -0.85 34.36 -21.01
C TYR A 151 0.20 34.67 -19.92
N PRO A 152 1.38 35.20 -20.29
CA PRO A 152 2.51 35.37 -19.38
C PRO A 152 2.27 36.40 -18.25
N ASP A 153 1.24 37.23 -18.36
CA ASP A 153 0.83 38.19 -17.34
C ASP A 153 -0.25 37.61 -16.37
N VAL A 154 -0.62 36.35 -16.55
CA VAL A 154 -1.62 35.64 -15.72
C VAL A 154 -0.91 34.55 -14.91
N THR A 155 -1.20 34.51 -13.62
CA THR A 155 -0.71 33.46 -12.73
C THR A 155 -1.66 32.27 -12.75
N PHE A 156 -1.14 31.07 -13.02
CA PHE A 156 -1.91 29.82 -12.99
C PHE A 156 -1.52 29.01 -11.77
N ILE A 157 -2.51 28.63 -10.96
CA ILE A 157 -2.32 27.79 -9.77
C ILE A 157 -2.72 26.36 -10.12
N TYR A 158 -1.79 25.43 -9.94
CA TYR A 158 -2.04 24.00 -10.07
C TYR A 158 -2.69 23.47 -8.78
N MET A 159 -3.46 22.39 -8.87
CA MET A 159 -4.18 21.84 -7.72
C MET A 159 -4.22 20.31 -7.76
N THR A 160 -4.08 19.67 -6.61
CA THR A 160 -4.34 18.22 -6.42
C THR A 160 -5.84 17.94 -6.22
N GLY A 161 -6.26 16.69 -6.35
CA GLY A 161 -7.62 16.25 -6.00
C GLY A 161 -7.89 16.22 -4.48
N HIS A 162 -9.10 15.83 -4.10
CA HIS A 162 -9.47 15.47 -2.73
C HIS A 162 -9.07 14.02 -2.41
N LEU A 163 -9.15 13.58 -1.15
CA LEU A 163 -8.97 12.18 -0.75
C LEU A 163 -10.22 11.33 -1.03
N ASP A 164 -10.06 10.04 -1.32
CA ASP A 164 -11.18 9.14 -1.66
C ASP A 164 -11.21 7.85 -0.83
N GLY A 165 -10.36 7.73 0.19
CA GLY A 165 -10.28 6.56 1.05
C GLY A 165 -9.52 5.37 0.44
N THR A 166 -8.83 5.54 -0.69
CA THR A 166 -8.02 4.46 -1.29
C THR A 166 -6.62 4.33 -0.72
N GLY A 167 -6.20 5.25 0.17
CA GLY A 167 -4.92 5.21 0.86
C GLY A 167 -3.72 5.61 0.00
N GLU A 168 -2.51 5.39 0.53
CA GLU A 168 -1.25 5.76 -0.13
C GLU A 168 -0.96 4.93 -1.39
N GLU A 169 -1.48 3.71 -1.49
CA GLU A 169 -1.33 2.87 -2.69
C GLU A 169 -2.43 3.12 -3.73
N GLY A 170 -3.40 3.98 -3.42
CA GLY A 170 -4.53 4.31 -4.26
C GLY A 170 -4.15 5.08 -5.52
N ASN A 171 -4.90 4.87 -6.62
CA ASN A 171 -4.67 5.59 -7.88
C ASN A 171 -4.71 7.11 -7.68
N LEU A 172 -5.64 7.60 -6.86
CA LEU A 172 -5.78 9.01 -6.52
C LEU A 172 -4.49 9.59 -5.92
N HIS A 173 -3.89 8.90 -4.95
CA HIS A 173 -2.65 9.34 -4.31
C HIS A 173 -1.52 9.41 -5.33
N GLU A 174 -1.38 8.38 -6.17
CA GLU A 174 -0.40 8.34 -7.26
C GLU A 174 -0.61 9.47 -8.28
N ARG A 175 -1.86 9.81 -8.63
CA ARG A 175 -2.17 10.92 -9.54
C ARG A 175 -1.86 12.28 -8.90
N ASN A 176 -2.15 12.45 -7.61
CA ASN A 176 -1.76 13.65 -6.86
C ASN A 176 -0.24 13.80 -6.79
N ASN A 177 0.49 12.71 -6.56
CA ASN A 177 1.95 12.71 -6.59
C ASN A 177 2.52 13.05 -7.97
N GLN A 178 1.86 12.62 -9.06
CA GLN A 178 2.22 13.04 -10.42
C GLN A 178 2.11 14.58 -10.59
N ILE A 179 1.05 15.21 -10.07
CA ILE A 179 0.88 16.66 -10.09
C ILE A 179 1.96 17.34 -9.22
N ARG A 180 2.16 16.88 -7.98
CA ARG A 180 3.19 17.40 -7.06
C ARG A 180 4.58 17.37 -7.69
N GLN A 181 4.96 16.23 -8.27
CA GLN A 181 6.26 16.04 -8.90
C GLN A 181 6.44 16.98 -10.10
N TYR A 182 5.40 17.15 -10.93
CA TYR A 182 5.45 18.08 -12.05
C TYR A 182 5.65 19.52 -11.56
N CYS A 183 4.88 19.95 -10.55
CA CYS A 183 5.00 21.29 -9.99
C CYS A 183 6.39 21.52 -9.39
N GLN A 184 6.93 20.56 -8.63
CA GLN A 184 8.25 20.65 -8.04
C GLN A 184 9.35 20.72 -9.09
N THR A 185 9.29 19.87 -10.10
CA THR A 185 10.30 19.80 -11.17
C THR A 185 10.32 21.08 -12.01
N ASN A 186 9.14 21.69 -12.24
CA ASN A 186 8.99 22.84 -13.11
C ASN A 186 8.78 24.16 -12.35
N ASN A 187 9.00 24.18 -11.04
CA ASN A 187 8.82 25.33 -10.16
C ASN A 187 7.44 26.02 -10.30
N LYS A 188 6.37 25.22 -10.34
CA LYS A 188 4.98 25.69 -10.47
C LYS A 188 4.35 25.93 -9.11
N ILE A 189 3.39 26.87 -9.08
CA ILE A 189 2.60 27.19 -7.89
C ILE A 189 1.54 26.10 -7.68
N LEU A 190 1.52 25.51 -6.49
CA LEU A 190 0.63 24.40 -6.15
C LEU A 190 -0.25 24.74 -4.94
N TYR A 191 -1.55 24.47 -5.07
CA TYR A 191 -2.47 24.33 -3.95
C TYR A 191 -2.70 22.83 -3.71
N ASP A 192 -2.09 22.28 -2.66
CA ASP A 192 -2.13 20.86 -2.35
C ASP A 192 -3.33 20.53 -1.48
N PHE A 193 -4.48 20.42 -2.16
CA PHE A 193 -5.77 20.13 -1.56
C PHE A 193 -5.76 18.80 -0.79
N ALA A 194 -5.12 17.76 -1.33
CA ALA A 194 -5.05 16.43 -0.74
C ALA A 194 -4.16 16.40 0.49
N ASP A 195 -3.03 17.13 0.46
CA ASP A 195 -2.16 17.22 1.62
C ASP A 195 -2.88 17.89 2.81
N ILE A 196 -3.59 18.99 2.60
CA ILE A 196 -4.37 19.64 3.67
C ILE A 196 -5.38 18.69 4.32
N GLU A 197 -6.02 17.82 3.53
CA GLU A 197 -6.97 16.80 4.00
C GLU A 197 -6.33 15.61 4.71
N SER A 198 -5.03 15.37 4.48
CA SER A 198 -4.32 14.21 5.02
C SER A 198 -3.82 14.41 6.44
N TYR A 199 -3.89 15.63 6.98
CA TYR A 199 -3.37 15.96 8.31
C TYR A 199 -4.41 16.64 9.19
N ASP A 200 -4.39 16.41 10.50
CA ASP A 200 -5.13 17.26 11.45
C ASP A 200 -4.33 18.55 11.81
N PRO A 201 -4.89 19.49 12.61
CA PRO A 201 -4.17 20.68 13.05
C PRO A 201 -2.96 20.46 13.97
N ASP A 202 -2.82 19.26 14.54
CA ASP A 202 -1.71 18.88 15.40
C ASP A 202 -0.54 18.29 14.60
N GLY A 203 -0.80 17.95 13.33
CA GLY A 203 0.18 17.40 12.40
C GLY A 203 0.15 15.87 12.33
N ASN A 204 -0.88 15.23 12.89
CA ASN A 204 -1.08 13.79 12.72
C ASN A 204 -1.50 13.52 11.28
N TYR A 205 -0.89 12.51 10.66
CA TYR A 205 -1.17 12.08 9.30
C TYR A 205 -2.22 10.95 9.29
N PHE A 206 -3.10 10.92 8.29
CA PHE A 206 -4.23 9.99 8.23
C PHE A 206 -4.39 9.28 6.88
N LEU A 207 -3.62 9.62 5.85
CA LEU A 207 -3.78 8.96 4.55
C LEU A 207 -3.27 7.51 4.56
N ASP A 208 -2.31 7.20 5.43
CA ASP A 208 -1.89 5.83 5.77
C ASP A 208 -3.01 5.01 6.44
N LEU A 209 -4.03 5.68 6.97
CA LEU A 209 -5.25 5.11 7.52
C LEU A 209 -6.44 5.22 6.56
N ASN A 210 -6.17 5.32 5.25
CA ASN A 210 -7.21 5.39 4.21
C ASN A 210 -8.19 6.54 4.40
N ALA A 211 -7.68 7.74 4.75
CA ALA A 211 -8.54 8.89 4.93
C ALA A 211 -9.31 9.28 3.65
N ASP A 212 -10.55 9.76 3.81
CA ASP A 212 -11.43 10.24 2.73
C ASP A 212 -11.72 11.75 2.83
N ASP A 213 -12.40 12.28 1.82
CA ASP A 213 -12.82 13.69 1.72
C ASP A 213 -13.74 14.14 2.85
N ALA A 214 -14.47 13.20 3.47
CA ALA A 214 -15.30 13.44 4.63
C ALA A 214 -14.51 13.54 5.96
N CYS A 215 -13.17 13.48 5.90
CA CYS A 215 -12.27 13.41 7.05
C CYS A 215 -12.40 12.10 7.83
N ASN A 216 -13.03 11.07 7.25
CA ASN A 216 -13.05 9.76 7.85
C ASN A 216 -11.71 9.07 7.64
N TYR A 217 -11.37 8.13 8.50
CA TYR A 217 -10.24 7.21 8.34
C TYR A 217 -10.60 5.88 8.99
N GLU A 218 -9.93 4.81 8.57
CA GLU A 218 -10.19 3.45 9.01
C GLU A 218 -9.14 3.02 10.04
N LEU A 219 -9.59 2.67 11.24
CA LEU A 219 -8.73 2.15 12.30
C LEU A 219 -9.43 0.97 12.98
N ASN A 220 -8.77 -0.19 12.97
CA ASN A 220 -9.30 -1.42 13.58
C ASN A 220 -10.69 -1.85 13.05
N GLY A 221 -10.97 -1.57 11.77
CA GLY A 221 -12.26 -1.87 11.13
C GLY A 221 -13.41 -0.97 11.57
N GLU A 222 -13.10 0.14 12.27
CA GLU A 222 -14.04 1.22 12.57
C GLU A 222 -13.70 2.45 11.71
N THR A 223 -14.73 3.00 11.08
CA THR A 223 -14.66 4.32 10.45
C THR A 223 -14.72 5.39 11.55
N LEU A 224 -13.59 6.05 11.76
CA LEU A 224 -13.43 7.19 12.66
C LEU A 224 -13.38 8.48 11.83
N ASN A 225 -13.42 9.64 12.49
CA ASN A 225 -13.32 10.94 11.80
C ASN A 225 -12.37 11.88 12.56
N TRP A 226 -11.23 12.19 11.94
CA TRP A 226 -10.16 12.94 12.61
C TRP A 226 -10.60 14.36 12.94
N ALA A 227 -11.43 14.97 12.09
CA ALA A 227 -11.89 16.33 12.29
C ALA A 227 -12.89 16.41 13.45
N VAL A 228 -13.80 15.44 13.58
CA VAL A 228 -14.72 15.34 14.73
C VAL A 228 -13.93 15.14 16.03
N GLN A 229 -13.00 14.18 16.05
CA GLN A 229 -12.18 13.91 17.22
C GLN A 229 -11.37 15.14 17.66
N TRP A 230 -10.76 15.84 16.70
CA TRP A 230 -10.01 17.05 16.99
C TRP A 230 -10.91 18.17 17.53
N CYS A 231 -12.10 18.35 16.95
CA CYS A 231 -13.05 19.36 17.43
C CYS A 231 -13.61 19.06 18.82
N ASP A 232 -13.87 17.78 19.13
CA ASP A 232 -14.32 17.35 20.45
C ASP A 232 -13.23 17.56 21.51
N ALA A 233 -11.96 17.34 21.14
CA ALA A 233 -10.80 17.64 21.98
C ALA A 233 -10.54 19.17 22.12
N ASN A 234 -11.03 19.98 21.17
CA ASN A 234 -10.81 21.43 21.11
C ASN A 234 -12.13 22.23 21.10
N PRO A 235 -12.94 22.14 22.18
CA PRO A 235 -14.27 22.69 22.19
C PRO A 235 -14.26 24.21 22.02
N GLY A 236 -15.01 24.69 21.01
CA GLY A 236 -15.17 26.11 20.70
C GLY A 236 -14.19 26.66 19.66
N VAL A 237 -13.32 25.82 19.09
CA VAL A 237 -12.39 26.22 18.01
C VAL A 237 -12.99 26.00 16.62
N CYS A 238 -13.72 24.90 16.41
CA CYS A 238 -14.24 24.56 15.10
C CYS A 238 -15.49 25.35 14.72
N SER A 239 -15.54 25.85 13.48
CA SER A 239 -16.73 26.50 12.95
C SER A 239 -17.87 25.48 12.75
N SER A 240 -19.12 25.96 12.72
CA SER A 240 -20.30 25.14 12.41
C SER A 240 -20.83 25.39 10.99
N VAL A 241 -19.99 25.89 10.08
CA VAL A 241 -20.40 26.23 8.71
C VAL A 241 -20.47 24.97 7.85
N HIS A 242 -21.44 24.93 6.93
CA HIS A 242 -21.55 23.81 6.00
C HIS A 242 -20.32 23.73 5.09
N CYS A 243 -19.75 22.53 5.01
CA CYS A 243 -18.64 22.20 4.13
C CYS A 243 -19.10 21.06 3.20
N ALA A 244 -18.95 21.24 1.89
CA ALA A 244 -19.41 20.24 0.93
C ALA A 244 -18.56 18.98 1.03
N HIS A 245 -19.19 17.83 1.30
CA HIS A 245 -18.53 16.52 1.39
C HIS A 245 -17.42 16.40 2.44
N SER A 246 -17.31 17.34 3.38
CA SER A 246 -16.23 17.36 4.38
C SER A 246 -16.67 17.94 5.72
N HIS A 247 -15.82 17.80 6.74
CA HIS A 247 -16.03 18.45 8.02
C HIS A 247 -15.70 19.95 7.95
N SER A 248 -16.40 20.80 8.70
CA SER A 248 -16.24 22.27 8.67
C SER A 248 -14.81 22.74 8.94
N LEU A 249 -14.13 22.10 9.90
CA LEU A 249 -12.72 22.35 10.22
C LEU A 249 -11.81 22.26 8.98
N ASN A 250 -12.05 21.29 8.12
CA ASN A 250 -11.23 21.07 6.93
C ASN A 250 -11.45 22.18 5.89
N CYS A 251 -12.69 22.65 5.70
CA CYS A 251 -12.98 23.86 4.94
C CYS A 251 -12.25 25.09 5.50
N ASP A 252 -12.30 25.29 6.82
CA ASP A 252 -11.65 26.44 7.47
C ASP A 252 -10.16 26.47 7.15
N ARG A 253 -9.49 25.33 7.32
CA ARG A 253 -8.06 25.14 7.01
C ARG A 253 -7.74 25.43 5.54
N LYS A 254 -8.57 24.94 4.62
CA LYS A 254 -8.42 25.22 3.17
C LYS A 254 -8.58 26.70 2.85
N GLY A 255 -9.57 27.36 3.46
CA GLY A 255 -9.75 28.81 3.32
C GLY A 255 -8.53 29.60 3.79
N VAL A 256 -7.95 29.22 4.93
CA VAL A 256 -6.71 29.83 5.44
C VAL A 256 -5.54 29.57 4.49
N ALA A 257 -5.30 28.33 4.08
CA ALA A 257 -4.23 27.97 3.16
C ALA A 257 -4.35 28.71 1.82
N PHE A 258 -5.58 28.93 1.34
CA PHE A 258 -5.80 29.68 0.09
C PHE A 258 -5.48 31.16 0.26
N TRP A 259 -5.90 31.78 1.37
CA TRP A 259 -5.47 33.15 1.68
C TRP A 259 -3.96 33.26 1.83
N TRP A 260 -3.32 32.30 2.50
CA TRP A 260 -1.86 32.25 2.61
C TRP A 260 -1.23 32.21 1.22
N LEU A 261 -1.69 31.33 0.33
CA LEU A 261 -1.21 31.22 -1.05
C LEU A 261 -1.31 32.56 -1.78
N LEU A 262 -2.47 33.20 -1.72
CA LEU A 262 -2.70 34.48 -2.39
C LEU A 262 -1.75 35.57 -1.88
N THR A 263 -1.47 35.59 -0.57
CA THR A 263 -0.48 36.55 -0.04
C THR A 263 0.92 36.26 -0.56
N GLN A 264 1.31 35.00 -0.79
CA GLN A 264 2.61 34.68 -1.36
C GLN A 264 2.76 35.16 -2.81
N LEU A 265 1.66 35.29 -3.57
CA LEU A 265 1.71 35.77 -4.96
C LEU A 265 2.06 37.26 -5.10
N VAL A 266 1.85 38.04 -4.04
CA VAL A 266 2.02 39.50 -4.03
C VAL A 266 3.09 39.98 -3.06
N SER A 267 3.61 39.07 -2.24
CA SER A 267 4.62 39.40 -1.24
C SER A 267 5.94 39.68 -1.93
N GLU A 268 6.47 40.88 -1.73
CA GLU A 268 7.89 41.13 -1.94
C GLU A 268 8.71 40.21 -1.02
N PRO A 269 9.97 39.87 -1.38
CA PRO A 269 10.85 39.12 -0.50
C PRO A 269 10.85 39.75 0.90
N PRO A 270 10.79 38.94 1.97
CA PRO A 270 10.72 39.48 3.32
C PRO A 270 11.92 40.39 3.57
N CYS A 271 11.69 41.53 4.23
CA CYS A 271 12.73 42.52 4.50
C CYS A 271 13.87 41.98 5.38
N ILE A 272 13.63 40.88 6.10
CA ILE A 272 14.64 40.03 6.75
C ILE A 272 14.25 38.56 6.67
N ASP A 273 15.27 37.69 6.58
CA ASP A 273 15.09 36.24 6.54
C ASP A 273 14.53 35.68 7.85
N ALA A 274 13.78 34.59 7.77
CA ALA A 274 13.35 33.84 8.95
C ALA A 274 14.55 33.17 9.66
N PRO A 275 14.47 32.98 10.99
CA PRO A 275 15.38 32.09 11.70
C PRO A 275 15.32 30.67 11.12
N VAL A 276 16.49 30.03 11.02
CA VAL A 276 16.67 28.67 10.47
C VAL A 276 17.33 27.76 11.50
N ASN A 277 17.38 26.45 11.22
CA ASN A 277 17.95 25.44 12.13
C ASN A 277 17.34 25.53 13.53
N VAL A 278 16.02 25.72 13.59
CA VAL A 278 15.32 25.78 14.87
C VAL A 278 15.24 24.37 15.45
N SER A 279 15.48 24.25 16.74
CA SER A 279 15.32 22.99 17.50
C SER A 279 14.66 23.27 18.84
N ALA A 280 13.93 22.28 19.37
CA ALA A 280 13.38 22.29 20.72
C ALA A 280 13.86 21.02 21.43
N GLU A 281 14.74 21.18 22.42
CA GLU A 281 15.36 20.07 23.14
C GLU A 281 14.90 20.04 24.60
N VAL A 282 14.41 18.89 25.06
CA VAL A 282 14.03 18.72 26.47
C VAL A 282 15.26 18.55 27.34
N GLN A 283 15.42 19.43 28.32
CA GLN A 283 16.43 19.32 29.36
C GLN A 283 15.88 18.45 30.50
N ALA A 284 16.06 17.12 30.37
CA ALA A 284 15.47 16.11 31.27
C ALA A 284 15.69 16.37 32.77
N ALA A 285 16.86 16.90 33.16
CA ALA A 285 17.17 17.19 34.57
C ALA A 285 16.31 18.30 35.19
N THR A 286 15.75 19.20 34.37
CA THR A 286 15.00 20.37 34.83
C THR A 286 13.58 20.45 34.26
N GLN A 287 13.20 19.54 33.35
CA GLN A 287 11.91 19.59 32.62
C GLN A 287 11.67 20.94 31.94
N ASN A 288 12.75 21.52 31.39
CA ASN A 288 12.71 22.73 30.59
C ASN A 288 12.86 22.36 29.12
N ILE A 289 12.37 23.21 28.21
CA ILE A 289 12.65 23.08 26.78
C ILE A 289 13.62 24.18 26.38
N GLN A 290 14.77 23.80 25.83
CA GLN A 290 15.67 24.75 25.19
C GLN A 290 15.32 24.86 23.71
N VAL A 291 14.85 26.03 23.31
CA VAL A 291 14.64 26.39 21.90
C VAL A 291 15.91 27.06 21.39
N SER A 292 16.50 26.54 20.32
CA SER A 292 17.72 27.10 19.71
C SER A 292 17.49 27.39 18.23
N TRP A 293 18.20 28.37 17.67
CA TRP A 293 18.08 28.74 16.25
C TRP A 293 19.37 29.37 15.72
N SER A 294 19.43 29.59 14.41
CA SER A 294 20.43 30.42 13.72
C SER A 294 19.73 31.47 12.86
N HIS A 295 20.38 32.60 12.61
CA HIS A 295 19.85 33.65 11.74
C HIS A 295 20.98 34.24 10.87
N PRO A 296 20.80 34.42 9.55
CA PRO A 296 21.87 34.83 8.64
C PRO A 296 22.31 36.30 8.76
N GLY A 297 21.52 37.14 9.43
CA GLY A 297 21.79 38.57 9.64
C GLY A 297 21.80 39.03 11.10
N THR A 298 22.03 40.33 11.32
CA THR A 298 21.85 40.98 12.64
C THR A 298 20.44 41.52 12.75
N VAL A 299 19.80 41.28 13.90
CA VAL A 299 18.45 41.77 14.21
C VAL A 299 18.42 42.39 15.60
N ASP A 300 17.36 43.13 15.93
CA ASP A 300 17.23 43.80 17.24
C ASP A 300 16.71 42.83 18.30
N GLN A 301 15.76 41.98 17.94
CA GLN A 301 15.13 41.01 18.83
C GLN A 301 14.58 39.80 18.07
N PHE A 302 14.32 38.74 18.83
CA PHE A 302 13.55 37.59 18.39
C PHE A 302 12.29 37.45 19.24
N TYR A 303 11.16 37.21 18.59
CA TYR A 303 9.93 36.80 19.24
C TYR A 303 9.81 35.28 19.20
N ILE A 304 9.69 34.68 20.38
CA ILE A 304 9.41 33.26 20.52
C ILE A 304 7.90 33.15 20.56
N GLN A 305 7.37 32.39 19.61
CA GLN A 305 5.96 32.04 19.56
C GLN A 305 5.82 30.62 20.06
N ARG A 306 4.78 30.37 20.87
CA ARG A 306 4.55 29.06 21.50
C ARG A 306 3.10 28.63 21.37
N ARG A 307 2.90 27.36 21.04
CA ARG A 307 1.62 26.65 21.11
C ARG A 307 1.76 25.48 22.10
N VAL A 308 0.70 25.24 22.88
CA VAL A 308 0.64 24.10 23.81
C VAL A 308 -0.47 23.19 23.33
N ASN A 309 -0.14 21.91 23.13
CA ASN A 309 -0.97 20.91 22.47
C ASN A 309 -1.52 21.48 21.14
N SER A 310 -2.81 21.31 20.93
CA SER A 310 -3.63 21.80 19.81
C SER A 310 -4.14 23.25 19.98
N GLY A 311 -3.72 23.95 21.05
CA GLY A 311 -4.24 25.28 21.38
C GLY A 311 -3.82 26.40 20.41
N SER A 312 -4.25 27.63 20.67
CA SER A 312 -3.84 28.79 19.86
C SER A 312 -2.38 29.17 20.09
N TRP A 313 -1.71 29.66 19.05
CA TRP A 313 -0.38 30.25 19.17
C TRP A 313 -0.39 31.51 20.05
N ASN A 314 0.47 31.54 21.07
CA ASN A 314 0.88 32.78 21.72
C ASN A 314 2.01 33.40 20.91
N LEU A 315 1.68 34.39 20.07
CA LEU A 315 2.60 35.06 19.15
C LEU A 315 3.66 35.95 19.84
N ASN A 316 3.49 36.24 21.13
CA ASN A 316 4.41 37.06 21.93
C ASN A 316 4.76 36.35 23.23
N TYR A 317 5.00 35.02 23.17
CA TYR A 317 5.26 34.23 24.36
C TYR A 317 6.51 34.71 25.11
N ALA A 318 7.61 34.93 24.39
CA ALA A 318 8.80 35.55 24.94
C ALA A 318 9.51 36.44 23.90
N THR A 319 10.31 37.39 24.39
CA THR A 319 11.17 38.23 23.56
C THR A 319 12.59 38.13 24.08
N VAL A 320 13.54 37.89 23.18
CA VAL A 320 14.97 37.90 23.51
C VAL A 320 15.71 38.88 22.62
N SER A 321 16.85 39.39 23.09
CA SER A 321 17.70 40.28 22.28
C SER A 321 18.20 39.57 21.02
N GLY A 322 18.41 40.30 19.93
CA GLY A 322 18.91 39.76 18.67
C GLY A 322 20.34 39.22 18.73
N SER A 323 21.07 39.42 19.83
CA SER A 323 22.34 38.73 20.11
C SER A 323 22.17 37.29 20.60
N ASN A 324 20.95 36.89 20.98
CA ASN A 324 20.66 35.55 21.46
C ASN A 324 20.35 34.61 20.30
N ASN A 325 20.73 33.35 20.46
CA ASN A 325 20.44 32.26 19.54
C ASN A 325 19.68 31.10 20.22
N SER A 326 19.21 31.33 21.45
CA SER A 326 18.47 30.35 22.23
C SER A 326 17.59 31.02 23.30
N PHE A 327 16.57 30.28 23.72
CA PHE A 327 15.62 30.59 24.78
C PHE A 327 15.32 29.32 25.57
N VAL A 328 15.22 29.41 26.90
CA VAL A 328 14.85 28.27 27.76
C VAL A 328 13.45 28.52 28.30
N ASP A 329 12.51 27.68 27.87
CA ASP A 329 11.17 27.62 28.43
C ASP A 329 11.14 26.74 29.68
N SER A 330 10.52 27.22 30.76
CA SER A 330 10.59 26.60 32.08
C SER A 330 9.25 26.61 32.81
N ASN A 331 9.14 25.80 33.87
CA ASN A 331 7.89 25.56 34.61
C ASN A 331 6.80 24.93 33.73
N LEU A 332 7.19 23.96 32.92
CA LEU A 332 6.33 23.26 31.99
C LEU A 332 5.60 22.13 32.71
N SER A 333 4.32 21.96 32.39
CA SER A 333 3.53 20.77 32.75
C SER A 333 3.55 19.75 31.63
N ASP A 334 3.05 18.54 31.90
CA ASP A 334 2.87 17.52 30.88
C ASP A 334 2.08 18.06 29.68
N GLY A 335 2.56 17.73 28.48
CA GLY A 335 1.99 18.19 27.22
C GLY A 335 3.03 18.39 26.12
N THR A 336 2.53 18.60 24.91
CA THR A 336 3.32 18.87 23.71
C THR A 336 3.44 20.38 23.52
N TYR A 337 4.67 20.88 23.38
CA TYR A 337 4.94 22.29 23.19
C TYR A 337 5.54 22.50 21.80
N ALA A 338 4.87 23.29 20.96
CA ALA A 338 5.37 23.70 19.67
C ALA A 338 5.89 25.14 19.71
N TYR A 339 6.99 25.40 19.00
CA TYR A 339 7.67 26.68 18.94
C TYR A 339 7.98 27.07 17.51
N ARG A 340 8.00 28.38 17.26
CA ARG A 340 8.61 29.00 16.08
C ARG A 340 9.14 30.37 16.46
N VAL A 341 10.15 30.84 15.73
CA VAL A 341 10.90 32.06 16.07
C VAL A 341 10.73 33.07 14.95
N VAL A 342 10.44 34.32 15.30
CA VAL A 342 10.35 35.46 14.38
C VAL A 342 11.50 36.40 14.70
N ALA A 343 12.23 36.85 13.68
CA ALA A 343 13.26 37.88 13.80
C ALA A 343 12.64 39.26 13.60
N HIS A 344 13.15 40.28 14.30
CA HIS A 344 12.62 41.64 14.23
C HIS A 344 13.72 42.69 14.11
N LEU A 345 13.53 43.62 13.19
CA LEU A 345 14.26 44.89 13.09
C LEU A 345 13.35 46.06 13.48
N ASN A 346 13.87 46.95 14.32
CA ASN A 346 13.23 48.23 14.62
C ASN A 346 13.19 49.14 13.39
N ASP A 347 14.14 48.96 12.47
CA ASP A 347 14.29 49.72 11.22
C ASP A 347 14.99 48.84 10.17
N ASP A 348 14.31 48.58 9.05
CA ASP A 348 14.82 47.84 7.88
C ASP A 348 15.79 48.66 6.99
N GLY A 349 16.10 49.89 7.40
CA GLY A 349 16.88 50.86 6.63
C GLY A 349 16.02 51.84 5.82
N THR A 350 14.70 51.69 5.84
CA THR A 350 13.72 52.61 5.24
C THR A 350 13.00 53.49 6.27
N GLY A 351 13.25 53.27 7.56
CA GLY A 351 12.54 53.90 8.67
C GLY A 351 11.30 53.12 9.12
N THR A 352 11.18 51.85 8.72
CA THR A 352 10.00 51.01 9.00
C THR A 352 10.43 49.77 9.80
N PRO A 353 9.76 49.44 10.92
CA PRO A 353 9.96 48.17 11.60
C PRO A 353 9.61 47.00 10.69
N CYS A 354 10.35 45.90 10.82
CA CYS A 354 10.24 44.73 9.97
C CYS A 354 10.31 43.44 10.79
N ASP A 355 9.35 42.54 10.56
CA ASP A 355 9.36 41.18 11.09
C ASP A 355 9.64 40.18 9.97
N SER A 356 10.44 39.16 10.26
CA SER A 356 10.59 38.00 9.38
C SER A 356 9.28 37.19 9.35
N PRO A 357 9.08 36.33 8.33
CA PRO A 357 8.22 35.16 8.49
C PRO A 357 8.68 34.33 9.69
N PRO A 358 7.80 33.57 10.35
CA PRO A 358 8.24 32.65 11.39
C PRO A 358 9.13 31.55 10.81
N SER A 359 10.02 31.03 11.64
CA SER A 359 10.79 29.83 11.33
C SER A 359 9.89 28.61 11.08
N ALA A 360 10.51 27.53 10.59
CA ALA A 360 9.91 26.19 10.68
C ALA A 360 9.48 25.90 12.14
N MET A 361 8.37 25.18 12.29
CA MET A 361 7.85 24.75 13.59
C MET A 361 8.68 23.58 14.12
N VAL A 362 8.92 23.60 15.43
CA VAL A 362 9.50 22.46 16.17
C VAL A 362 8.64 22.14 17.38
N SER A 363 8.60 20.87 17.79
CA SER A 363 7.86 20.44 18.97
C SER A 363 8.74 19.67 19.95
N ALA A 364 8.36 19.68 21.22
CA ALA A 364 8.95 18.86 22.27
C ALA A 364 7.88 18.49 23.31
N VAL A 365 7.95 17.26 23.82
CA VAL A 365 7.00 16.72 24.80
C VAL A 365 7.61 16.80 26.21
N ILE A 366 6.89 17.44 27.13
CA ILE A 366 7.17 17.31 28.56
C ILE A 366 6.28 16.21 29.11
N ALA A 367 6.91 15.29 29.84
CA ALA A 367 6.25 14.26 30.62
C ALA A 367 6.94 14.20 31.99
N THR A 368 6.17 14.00 33.05
CA THR A 368 6.68 13.95 34.43
C THR A 368 6.81 12.52 34.97
N GLN A 369 6.25 11.54 34.25
CA GLN A 369 6.26 10.13 34.61
C GLN A 369 6.41 9.24 33.37
N PRO A 370 6.87 7.98 33.52
CA PRO A 370 6.75 6.98 32.45
C PRO A 370 5.29 6.79 32.02
N PRO A 371 5.04 6.28 30.80
CA PRO A 371 3.68 6.11 30.32
C PRO A 371 2.90 5.04 31.08
N ALA A 372 1.56 5.10 30.98
CA ALA A 372 0.71 4.00 31.40
C ALA A 372 0.95 2.77 30.51
N SER A 373 0.83 1.57 31.07
CA SER A 373 0.99 0.34 30.30
C SER A 373 -0.17 0.16 29.31
N PRO A 374 0.09 -0.22 28.05
CA PRO A 374 -0.96 -0.60 27.12
C PRO A 374 -1.76 -1.79 27.65
N THR A 375 -3.02 -1.90 27.26
CA THR A 375 -3.89 -3.00 27.72
C THR A 375 -4.55 -3.73 26.56
N ARG A 376 -5.23 -4.85 26.86
CA ARG A 376 -6.09 -5.58 25.91
C ARG A 376 -5.38 -5.98 24.61
N LEU A 377 -4.10 -6.34 24.68
CA LEU A 377 -3.37 -6.86 23.54
C LEU A 377 -4.08 -8.11 23.02
N SER A 378 -4.42 -8.09 21.74
CA SER A 378 -4.99 -9.20 21.00
C SER A 378 -4.17 -9.45 19.74
N GLY A 379 -4.22 -10.68 19.22
CA GLY A 379 -3.43 -11.10 18.08
C GLY A 379 -4.13 -12.20 17.30
N ALA A 380 -4.08 -12.13 15.97
CA ALA A 380 -4.62 -13.16 15.09
C ALA A 380 -3.74 -13.33 13.85
N TYR A 381 -3.56 -14.58 13.41
CA TYR A 381 -2.89 -14.88 12.15
C TYR A 381 -3.85 -14.66 10.98
N GLN A 382 -3.38 -13.98 9.95
CA GLN A 382 -4.06 -13.70 8.69
C GLN A 382 -3.10 -14.00 7.51
N SER A 383 -3.54 -13.79 6.27
CA SER A 383 -2.77 -14.16 5.06
C SER A 383 -1.42 -13.45 4.91
N ASP A 384 -1.24 -12.31 5.57
CA ASP A 384 -0.09 -11.41 5.48
C ASP A 384 0.72 -11.33 6.79
N GLY A 385 0.37 -12.13 7.81
CA GLY A 385 1.13 -12.23 9.06
C GLY A 385 0.27 -12.24 10.33
N VAL A 386 0.90 -11.94 11.47
CA VAL A 386 0.19 -11.79 12.75
C VAL A 386 -0.18 -10.33 12.96
N HIS A 387 -1.49 -10.08 13.01
CA HIS A 387 -2.04 -8.76 13.29
C HIS A 387 -2.25 -8.59 14.77
N LEU A 388 -1.59 -7.59 15.37
CA LEU A 388 -1.72 -7.22 16.76
C LEU A 388 -2.50 -5.93 16.91
N SER A 389 -3.32 -5.86 17.96
CA SER A 389 -3.99 -4.62 18.39
C SER A 389 -4.03 -4.53 19.91
N TRP A 390 -3.90 -3.32 20.44
CA TRP A 390 -3.95 -3.03 21.88
C TRP A 390 -4.73 -1.74 22.15
N SER A 391 -5.02 -1.49 23.42
CA SER A 391 -5.57 -0.22 23.90
C SER A 391 -4.44 0.65 24.45
N ASP A 392 -4.34 1.86 23.93
CA ASP A 392 -3.51 2.92 24.47
C ASP A 392 -4.16 3.50 25.73
N GLU A 393 -3.42 3.55 26.82
CA GLU A 393 -3.86 4.12 28.11
C GLU A 393 -2.98 5.31 28.51
N SER A 394 -2.08 5.74 27.63
CA SER A 394 -1.13 6.84 27.82
C SER A 394 -1.49 8.03 26.93
N ASP A 395 -1.13 9.23 27.42
CA ASP A 395 -1.24 10.50 26.71
C ASP A 395 0.13 11.22 26.63
N ASN A 396 1.18 10.51 27.02
CA ASN A 396 2.52 11.03 27.29
C ASN A 396 3.65 10.10 26.80
N GLU A 397 3.29 9.11 25.99
CA GLU A 397 4.20 8.21 25.30
C GLU A 397 4.81 8.87 24.05
N GLN A 398 5.98 8.39 23.65
CA GLN A 398 6.60 8.72 22.36
C GLN A 398 6.33 7.62 21.33
N GLY A 399 5.81 6.48 21.79
CA GLY A 399 5.41 5.34 20.98
C GLY A 399 5.39 4.05 21.79
N PHE A 400 5.32 2.93 21.07
CA PHE A 400 5.23 1.59 21.64
C PHE A 400 6.29 0.68 21.06
N HIS A 401 6.86 -0.16 21.92
CA HIS A 401 7.72 -1.27 21.52
C HIS A 401 6.92 -2.58 21.59
N ILE A 402 7.02 -3.35 20.52
CA ILE A 402 6.42 -4.68 20.39
C ILE A 402 7.53 -5.70 20.58
N GLU A 403 7.34 -6.64 21.50
CA GLU A 403 8.24 -7.77 21.69
C GLU A 403 7.56 -9.07 21.30
N LYS A 404 8.33 -10.00 20.71
CA LYS A 404 7.89 -11.36 20.38
C LYS A 404 8.80 -12.41 20.99
N SER A 405 8.24 -13.60 21.21
CA SER A 405 8.92 -14.78 21.72
C SER A 405 8.47 -16.01 20.94
N VAL A 406 9.43 -16.76 20.39
CA VAL A 406 9.19 -18.00 19.62
C VAL A 406 9.44 -19.27 20.44
N ASP A 407 10.07 -19.14 21.62
CA ASP A 407 10.33 -20.22 22.58
C ASP A 407 9.38 -20.16 23.80
N GLY A 408 8.49 -19.16 23.85
CA GLY A 408 7.59 -18.89 24.96
C GLY A 408 8.28 -18.42 26.25
N ALA A 409 9.58 -18.13 26.21
CA ALA A 409 10.39 -17.78 27.38
C ALA A 409 11.17 -16.47 27.20
N SER A 410 11.86 -16.31 26.07
CA SER A 410 12.72 -15.17 25.75
C SER A 410 11.99 -14.23 24.81
N PHE A 411 11.81 -12.97 25.23
CA PHE A 411 11.21 -11.93 24.41
C PHE A 411 12.30 -11.04 23.81
N GLU A 412 12.16 -10.75 22.52
CA GLU A 412 13.01 -9.83 21.77
C GLU A 412 12.14 -8.78 21.08
N GLN A 413 12.69 -7.59 20.85
CA GLN A 413 11.96 -6.52 20.16
C GLN A 413 11.68 -6.92 18.70
N ALA A 414 10.41 -6.99 18.34
CA ALA A 414 9.92 -7.31 17.01
C ALA A 414 9.64 -6.05 16.18
N GLY A 415 9.19 -4.98 16.82
CA GLY A 415 8.77 -3.76 16.15
C GLY A 415 8.66 -2.56 17.08
N GLN A 416 8.42 -1.40 16.48
CA GLN A 416 8.17 -0.14 17.16
C GLN A 416 7.21 0.70 16.34
N VAL A 417 6.28 1.38 17.00
CA VAL A 417 5.35 2.31 16.36
C VAL A 417 5.39 3.67 17.07
N SER A 418 4.97 4.71 16.38
CA SER A 418 4.91 6.09 16.91
C SER A 418 3.83 6.24 17.98
N GLN A 419 3.80 7.42 18.59
CA GLN A 419 2.76 7.83 19.55
C GLN A 419 1.34 7.56 19.01
N ASN A 420 0.39 7.24 19.89
CA ASN A 420 -1.01 6.96 19.59
C ASN A 420 -1.29 5.79 18.62
N VAL A 421 -0.27 5.11 18.08
CA VAL A 421 -0.48 3.92 17.23
C VAL A 421 -0.76 2.72 18.11
N SER A 422 -1.90 2.06 17.89
CA SER A 422 -2.41 0.98 18.74
C SER A 422 -2.51 -0.39 18.06
N SER A 423 -1.83 -0.56 16.92
CA SER A 423 -1.81 -1.79 16.13
C SER A 423 -0.46 -2.00 15.43
N TRP A 424 -0.14 -3.24 15.09
CA TRP A 424 1.08 -3.60 14.35
C TRP A 424 0.96 -4.98 13.70
N ILE A 425 1.61 -5.19 12.55
CA ILE A 425 1.61 -6.47 11.83
C ILE A 425 3.03 -7.07 11.85
N ASP A 426 3.15 -8.32 12.29
CA ASP A 426 4.34 -9.14 12.12
C ASP A 426 4.21 -9.97 10.84
N SER A 427 4.75 -9.48 9.73
CA SER A 427 4.75 -10.18 8.44
C SER A 427 5.84 -11.25 8.33
N ALA A 428 6.77 -11.30 9.29
CA ALA A 428 7.90 -12.22 9.30
C ALA A 428 7.70 -13.35 10.32
N VAL A 429 6.63 -14.13 10.11
CA VAL A 429 6.27 -15.29 10.93
C VAL A 429 6.55 -16.60 10.21
N THR A 430 6.96 -17.61 10.97
CA THR A 430 7.30 -18.93 10.43
C THR A 430 6.11 -19.89 10.64
N PRO A 431 5.65 -20.60 9.59
CA PRO A 431 4.63 -21.63 9.72
C PRO A 431 4.96 -22.69 10.79
N LEU A 432 3.93 -23.31 11.37
CA LEU A 432 4.03 -24.36 12.41
C LEU A 432 4.75 -23.90 13.69
N THR A 433 4.70 -22.60 14.00
CA THR A 433 5.24 -22.07 15.25
C THR A 433 4.15 -21.39 16.08
N SER A 434 4.35 -21.33 17.39
CA SER A 434 3.56 -20.48 18.28
C SER A 434 4.39 -19.26 18.62
N VAL A 435 3.85 -18.06 18.39
CA VAL A 435 4.55 -16.81 18.69
C VAL A 435 3.78 -16.05 19.77
N ALA A 436 4.48 -15.72 20.87
CA ALA A 436 3.93 -14.92 21.95
C ALA A 436 4.35 -13.45 21.81
N TYR A 437 3.41 -12.52 21.99
CA TYR A 437 3.64 -11.08 21.87
C TYR A 437 3.27 -10.34 23.16
N ARG A 438 3.98 -9.24 23.42
CA ARG A 438 3.65 -8.24 24.45
C ARG A 438 4.08 -6.86 23.98
N VAL A 439 3.44 -5.81 24.50
CA VAL A 439 3.68 -4.42 24.09
C VAL A 439 3.91 -3.55 25.32
N TYR A 440 4.79 -2.57 25.24
CA TYR A 440 4.94 -1.53 26.25
C TYR A 440 5.11 -0.16 25.59
N ALA A 441 4.62 0.88 26.26
CA ALA A 441 4.80 2.27 25.87
C ALA A 441 6.12 2.81 26.44
N TYR A 442 6.72 3.79 25.78
CA TYR A 442 7.95 4.42 26.27
C TYR A 442 7.92 5.94 26.12
N ASN A 443 8.63 6.64 27.00
CA ASN A 443 8.98 8.05 26.83
C ASN A 443 10.36 8.35 27.43
N GLN A 444 10.79 9.62 27.41
CA GLN A 444 12.08 10.05 27.96
C GLN A 444 12.30 9.76 29.46
N ASN A 445 11.24 9.49 30.24
CA ASN A 445 11.33 9.12 31.65
C ASN A 445 11.43 7.61 31.87
N GLY A 446 11.24 6.81 30.81
CA GLY A 446 11.37 5.36 30.84
C GLY A 446 10.17 4.64 30.22
N ASP A 447 10.18 3.32 30.41
CA ASP A 447 9.18 2.40 29.87
C ASP A 447 8.00 2.24 30.83
N SER A 448 6.83 1.98 30.26
CA SER A 448 5.66 1.54 31.01
C SER A 448 5.85 0.08 31.50
N GLY A 449 4.86 -0.43 32.22
CA GLY A 449 4.69 -1.89 32.33
C GLY A 449 4.30 -2.50 30.96
N TYR A 450 4.50 -3.80 30.81
CA TYR A 450 4.00 -4.55 29.66
C TYR A 450 2.48 -4.71 29.70
N SER A 451 1.88 -4.82 28.51
CA SER A 451 0.52 -5.32 28.32
C SER A 451 0.39 -6.81 28.71
N ASN A 452 -0.81 -7.37 28.57
CA ASN A 452 -0.97 -8.82 28.63
C ASN A 452 -0.24 -9.51 27.47
N THR A 453 0.24 -10.73 27.69
CA THR A 453 0.80 -11.56 26.60
C THR A 453 -0.32 -12.21 25.81
N VAL A 454 -0.19 -12.23 24.48
CA VAL A 454 -1.03 -13.02 23.56
C VAL A 454 -0.17 -14.04 22.84
N THR A 455 -0.66 -15.26 22.65
CA THR A 455 0.01 -16.32 21.87
C THR A 455 -0.81 -16.63 20.64
N VAL A 456 -0.16 -16.61 19.48
CA VAL A 456 -0.78 -16.87 18.17
C VAL A 456 -0.11 -18.10 17.55
N GLU A 457 -0.93 -19.06 17.14
CA GLU A 457 -0.50 -20.25 16.40
C GLU A 457 -0.43 -19.92 14.91
N ILE A 458 0.71 -20.19 14.29
CA ILE A 458 0.91 -19.98 12.85
C ILE A 458 0.66 -21.32 12.15
N PRO A 459 -0.38 -21.43 11.31
CA PRO A 459 -0.69 -22.67 10.59
C PRO A 459 0.40 -23.01 9.55
N GLU A 460 0.38 -24.24 9.06
CA GLU A 460 1.22 -24.66 7.94
C GLU A 460 0.83 -23.90 6.66
N GLU A 461 1.82 -23.54 5.84
CA GLU A 461 1.58 -22.97 4.51
C GLU A 461 1.23 -24.09 3.54
N THR A 462 0.02 -24.04 2.96
CA THR A 462 -0.49 -25.02 1.99
C THR A 462 -0.57 -24.41 0.59
N LEU A 463 -0.08 -25.13 -0.41
CA LEU A 463 -0.12 -24.79 -1.82
C LEU A 463 -0.99 -25.79 -2.58
N PHE A 464 -1.63 -25.34 -3.67
CA PHE A 464 -2.54 -26.16 -4.48
C PHE A 464 -2.13 -26.13 -5.95
N ILE A 465 -2.18 -27.30 -6.61
CA ILE A 465 -2.01 -27.45 -8.06
C ILE A 465 -3.05 -28.43 -8.62
N THR A 466 -3.52 -28.16 -9.84
CA THR A 466 -4.35 -29.08 -10.64
C THR A 466 -3.63 -29.37 -11.94
N LEU A 467 -3.33 -30.64 -12.20
CA LEU A 467 -2.70 -31.12 -13.43
C LEU A 467 -3.78 -31.73 -14.34
N GLN A 468 -3.92 -31.19 -15.54
CA GLN A 468 -5.02 -31.56 -16.45
C GLN A 468 -4.78 -31.22 -17.91
N ASP A 469 -3.85 -30.31 -18.22
CA ASP A 469 -3.57 -29.92 -19.61
C ASP A 469 -2.73 -30.95 -20.34
N THR A 470 -2.78 -30.95 -21.68
CA THR A 470 -2.02 -31.89 -22.53
C THR A 470 -0.50 -31.72 -22.45
N ASP A 471 -0.03 -30.62 -21.87
CA ASP A 471 1.40 -30.41 -21.58
C ASP A 471 1.80 -31.04 -20.22
N GLU A 472 0.81 -31.34 -19.37
CA GLU A 472 0.96 -31.84 -18.01
C GLU A 472 0.55 -33.32 -17.89
N VAL A 473 -0.24 -33.82 -18.83
CA VAL A 473 -0.85 -35.15 -18.80
C VAL A 473 -0.52 -35.89 -20.09
N ASP A 474 0.10 -37.06 -19.95
CA ASP A 474 0.16 -38.06 -21.03
C ASP A 474 -0.98 -39.07 -20.76
N ASP A 475 -1.91 -39.30 -21.69
CA ASP A 475 -2.96 -40.31 -21.52
C ASP A 475 -3.31 -41.10 -22.80
N SER A 476 -3.97 -42.25 -22.65
CA SER A 476 -4.45 -43.01 -23.81
C SER A 476 -5.49 -44.06 -23.46
N PHE A 477 -6.24 -44.49 -24.46
CA PHE A 477 -7.15 -45.64 -24.37
C PHE A 477 -6.49 -46.89 -24.97
N LEU A 478 -6.62 -48.03 -24.29
CA LEU A 478 -6.19 -49.32 -24.81
C LEU A 478 -7.43 -50.20 -25.01
N ASP A 479 -7.70 -50.56 -26.27
CA ASP A 479 -8.90 -51.30 -26.66
C ASP A 479 -8.54 -52.67 -27.27
N PRO A 480 -8.98 -53.80 -26.66
CA PRO A 480 -8.71 -55.13 -27.18
C PRO A 480 -9.42 -55.43 -28.51
N THR A 481 -10.45 -54.66 -28.86
CA THR A 481 -11.19 -54.81 -30.11
C THR A 481 -10.50 -54.12 -31.29
N ASP A 482 -9.60 -53.18 -31.00
CA ASP A 482 -8.74 -52.50 -31.96
C ASP A 482 -7.27 -52.45 -31.48
N PRO A 483 -6.60 -53.61 -31.38
CA PRO A 483 -5.40 -53.78 -30.56
C PRO A 483 -4.14 -53.07 -31.08
N ASP A 484 -4.15 -52.67 -32.36
CA ASP A 484 -3.05 -51.99 -33.03
C ASP A 484 -3.26 -50.47 -33.14
N THR A 485 -4.41 -49.94 -32.70
CA THR A 485 -4.71 -48.50 -32.77
C THR A 485 -4.10 -47.74 -31.59
N ALA A 486 -3.47 -46.60 -31.90
CA ALA A 486 -2.96 -45.66 -30.93
C ALA A 486 -3.98 -44.53 -30.71
N PHE A 487 -4.48 -44.40 -29.48
CA PHE A 487 -5.56 -43.47 -29.15
C PHE A 487 -5.09 -42.19 -28.44
N GLY A 488 -3.79 -41.96 -28.21
CA GLY A 488 -3.26 -40.81 -27.44
C GLY A 488 -3.36 -39.43 -28.09
N SER A 489 -4.37 -39.22 -28.93
CA SER A 489 -4.83 -37.90 -29.37
C SER A 489 -6.36 -37.86 -29.44
N SER A 490 -7.01 -38.91 -28.92
CA SER A 490 -8.44 -39.13 -29.01
C SER A 490 -9.06 -38.59 -27.74
N PRO A 491 -9.94 -37.59 -27.81
CA PRO A 491 -10.45 -36.95 -26.60
C PRO A 491 -11.46 -37.82 -25.82
N TYR A 492 -11.91 -38.94 -26.42
CA TYR A 492 -12.76 -39.97 -25.80
C TYR A 492 -12.83 -41.24 -26.68
N VAL A 493 -13.29 -42.34 -26.10
CA VAL A 493 -13.76 -43.57 -26.79
C VAL A 493 -15.23 -43.85 -26.43
N ASN A 494 -15.90 -44.82 -27.06
CA ASN A 494 -17.31 -45.13 -26.78
C ASN A 494 -17.51 -46.09 -25.59
N GLU A 495 -16.49 -46.86 -25.27
CA GLU A 495 -16.46 -47.79 -24.15
C GLU A 495 -14.99 -48.00 -23.80
N ILE A 496 -14.61 -47.76 -22.55
CA ILE A 496 -13.25 -48.00 -22.10
C ILE A 496 -13.10 -49.48 -21.75
N ALA A 497 -12.00 -50.09 -22.18
CA ALA A 497 -11.46 -51.29 -21.56
C ALA A 497 -10.40 -50.88 -20.54
N HIS A 498 -9.26 -50.37 -21.00
CA HIS A 498 -8.24 -49.77 -20.14
C HIS A 498 -7.99 -48.31 -20.54
N PHE A 499 -7.73 -47.46 -19.55
CA PHE A 499 -7.31 -46.07 -19.72
C PHE A 499 -6.00 -45.87 -18.97
N ILE A 500 -4.93 -45.52 -19.68
CA ILE A 500 -3.59 -45.30 -19.13
C ILE A 500 -3.35 -43.79 -19.05
N ILE A 501 -2.84 -43.30 -17.92
CA ILE A 501 -2.68 -41.86 -17.68
C ILE A 501 -1.47 -41.59 -16.79
N LYS A 502 -0.68 -40.57 -17.11
CA LYS A 502 0.50 -40.13 -16.36
C LYS A 502 0.46 -38.61 -16.19
N PHE A 503 0.62 -38.16 -14.96
CA PHE A 503 0.69 -36.73 -14.61
C PHE A 503 2.16 -36.33 -14.44
N ASN A 504 2.59 -35.31 -15.18
CA ASN A 504 3.94 -34.74 -15.14
C ASN A 504 4.06 -33.77 -13.95
N LEU A 505 4.57 -34.27 -12.83
CA LEU A 505 4.73 -33.48 -11.61
C LEU A 505 5.85 -32.43 -11.78
N PRO A 506 5.62 -31.16 -11.37
CA PRO A 506 6.66 -30.13 -11.40
C PRO A 506 7.86 -30.48 -10.51
N GLU A 507 9.09 -30.28 -11.01
CA GLU A 507 10.32 -30.49 -10.22
C GLU A 507 10.37 -29.62 -8.95
N THR A 508 9.65 -28.51 -8.92
CA THR A 508 9.52 -27.64 -7.74
C THR A 508 8.85 -28.35 -6.57
N MET A 509 8.14 -29.47 -6.79
CA MET A 509 7.51 -30.26 -5.73
C MET A 509 8.43 -31.32 -5.12
N ASN A 510 9.62 -31.56 -5.68
CA ASN A 510 10.52 -32.59 -5.19
C ASN A 510 10.81 -32.41 -3.70
N HIS A 511 10.69 -33.52 -2.96
CA HIS A 511 10.87 -33.61 -1.51
C HIS A 511 9.90 -32.78 -0.66
N LYS A 512 8.84 -32.19 -1.22
CA LYS A 512 7.79 -31.53 -0.42
C LYS A 512 6.87 -32.55 0.24
N THR A 513 6.13 -32.12 1.25
CA THR A 513 5.11 -32.96 1.89
C THR A 513 3.78 -32.81 1.16
N ILE A 514 3.25 -33.90 0.61
CA ILE A 514 1.90 -33.96 0.06
C ILE A 514 0.91 -34.12 1.22
N ILE A 515 -0.08 -33.24 1.27
CA ILE A 515 -1.15 -33.26 2.28
C ILE A 515 -2.33 -34.10 1.77
N ASP A 516 -2.71 -33.90 0.50
CA ASP A 516 -3.81 -34.60 -0.16
C ASP A 516 -3.55 -34.61 -1.67
N ALA A 517 -3.76 -35.75 -2.35
CA ALA A 517 -3.73 -35.82 -3.79
C ALA A 517 -4.86 -36.71 -4.32
N LYS A 518 -5.65 -36.19 -5.27
CA LYS A 518 -6.85 -36.85 -5.77
C LYS A 518 -6.97 -36.84 -7.28
N ILE A 519 -7.25 -38.01 -7.86
CA ILE A 519 -7.55 -38.14 -9.28
C ILE A 519 -9.07 -38.19 -9.49
N ALA A 520 -9.55 -37.38 -10.42
CA ALA A 520 -10.94 -37.35 -10.83
C ALA A 520 -11.07 -37.79 -12.30
N PHE A 521 -11.96 -38.74 -12.58
CA PHE A 521 -12.25 -39.21 -13.93
C PHE A 521 -13.61 -38.70 -14.41
N TYR A 522 -13.67 -38.16 -15.62
CA TYR A 522 -14.91 -37.64 -16.18
C TYR A 522 -15.63 -38.66 -17.07
N GLY A 523 -16.77 -39.15 -16.59
CA GLY A 523 -17.65 -40.07 -17.29
C GLY A 523 -18.55 -39.39 -18.32
N TRP A 524 -18.68 -40.03 -19.48
CA TRP A 524 -19.60 -39.64 -20.56
C TRP A 524 -20.24 -40.90 -21.14
N ASN A 525 -21.52 -40.88 -21.47
CA ASN A 525 -22.22 -41.99 -22.12
C ASN A 525 -22.07 -43.34 -21.39
N GLN A 526 -22.94 -43.57 -20.40
CA GLN A 526 -23.08 -44.83 -19.67
C GLN A 526 -24.18 -45.71 -20.29
N GLN A 527 -23.91 -47.01 -20.47
CA GLN A 527 -24.87 -47.96 -21.02
C GLN A 527 -24.94 -49.25 -20.18
N ASN A 528 -26.13 -49.85 -20.12
CA ASN A 528 -26.40 -51.11 -19.43
C ASN A 528 -26.01 -51.14 -17.93
N TRP A 529 -26.15 -50.00 -17.25
CA TRP A 529 -25.78 -49.84 -15.85
C TRP A 529 -26.26 -51.00 -14.97
N GLN A 530 -25.32 -51.54 -14.18
CA GLN A 530 -25.57 -52.48 -13.10
C GLN A 530 -25.14 -51.84 -11.77
N PRO A 531 -25.88 -52.08 -10.67
CA PRO A 531 -25.48 -51.61 -9.35
C PRO A 531 -24.18 -52.28 -8.88
N ASP A 532 -23.49 -51.62 -7.95
CA ASP A 532 -22.30 -52.13 -7.26
C ASP A 532 -21.15 -52.51 -8.21
N GLN A 533 -20.98 -51.77 -9.31
CA GLN A 533 -19.88 -51.93 -10.27
C GLN A 533 -18.80 -50.88 -10.03
N THR A 534 -17.54 -51.27 -10.20
CA THR A 534 -16.37 -50.41 -10.03
C THR A 534 -15.38 -50.59 -11.18
N MET A 535 -14.59 -49.56 -11.45
CA MET A 535 -13.34 -49.66 -12.19
C MET A 535 -12.17 -49.71 -11.20
N GLU A 536 -11.09 -50.38 -11.57
CA GLU A 536 -9.94 -50.60 -10.70
C GLU A 536 -8.75 -49.76 -11.17
N LEU A 537 -8.12 -49.02 -10.27
CA LEU A 537 -6.95 -48.18 -10.56
C LEU A 537 -5.68 -48.86 -10.03
N TYR A 538 -4.69 -49.05 -10.90
CA TYR A 538 -3.40 -49.66 -10.60
C TYR A 538 -2.24 -48.77 -11.05
N PRO A 539 -1.06 -48.83 -10.45
CA PRO A 539 0.12 -48.13 -10.95
C PRO A 539 0.69 -48.84 -12.18
N VAL A 540 1.15 -48.08 -13.17
CA VAL A 540 1.85 -48.62 -14.34
C VAL A 540 3.28 -49.02 -13.92
N SER A 541 3.75 -50.16 -14.42
CA SER A 541 5.03 -50.75 -13.98
C SER A 541 6.22 -50.38 -14.87
N ARG A 542 6.00 -49.63 -15.94
CA ARG A 542 7.05 -49.24 -16.91
C ARG A 542 6.66 -48.02 -17.75
N SER A 543 7.67 -47.39 -18.34
CA SER A 543 7.49 -46.28 -19.29
C SER A 543 6.70 -46.68 -20.55
N TRP A 544 5.93 -45.72 -21.07
CA TRP A 544 5.15 -45.81 -22.31
C TRP A 544 5.15 -44.45 -23.04
N GLN A 545 4.64 -44.40 -24.27
CA GLN A 545 4.60 -43.18 -25.08
C GLN A 545 3.21 -42.94 -25.66
N GLU A 546 2.51 -41.94 -25.13
CA GLU A 546 1.16 -41.51 -25.53
C GLU A 546 0.86 -41.57 -27.04
N PRO A 547 1.65 -40.96 -27.95
CA PRO A 547 1.28 -40.92 -29.36
C PRO A 547 1.33 -42.29 -30.05
N THR A 548 1.89 -43.32 -29.40
CA THR A 548 2.16 -44.62 -30.04
C THR A 548 1.79 -45.83 -29.20
N VAL A 549 1.27 -45.63 -27.99
CA VAL A 549 0.82 -46.70 -27.11
C VAL A 549 -0.43 -47.35 -27.70
N THR A 550 -0.49 -48.68 -27.69
CA THR A 550 -1.63 -49.47 -28.17
C THR A 550 -1.90 -50.63 -27.21
N TRP A 551 -2.97 -51.38 -27.42
CA TRP A 551 -3.25 -52.59 -26.63
C TRP A 551 -2.08 -53.60 -26.62
N GLU A 552 -1.33 -53.71 -27.72
CA GLU A 552 -0.20 -54.65 -27.84
C GLU A 552 1.15 -54.03 -27.45
N ARG A 553 1.27 -52.70 -27.39
CA ARG A 553 2.57 -52.02 -27.31
C ARG A 553 2.60 -50.81 -26.38
N ALA A 554 3.68 -50.71 -25.59
CA ALA A 554 3.97 -49.53 -24.75
C ALA A 554 4.47 -48.33 -25.58
N CYS A 555 5.17 -48.62 -26.68
CA CYS A 555 5.72 -47.64 -27.61
C CYS A 555 5.98 -48.31 -28.96
N THR A 556 6.36 -47.54 -29.97
CA THR A 556 6.94 -48.09 -31.22
C THR A 556 8.10 -49.05 -30.95
N CYS A 557 8.90 -48.77 -29.93
CA CYS A 557 10.09 -49.51 -29.55
C CYS A 557 9.85 -50.86 -28.86
N ALA A 558 8.73 -51.06 -28.15
CA ALA A 558 8.56 -52.20 -27.24
C ALA A 558 7.09 -52.64 -27.14
N ALA A 559 6.88 -53.96 -27.11
CA ALA A 559 5.60 -54.57 -26.78
C ALA A 559 5.38 -54.57 -25.26
N TRP A 560 4.11 -54.65 -24.84
CA TRP A 560 3.78 -55.03 -23.46
C TRP A 560 4.19 -56.48 -23.17
N THR A 561 4.38 -56.82 -21.90
CA THR A 561 4.60 -58.22 -21.49
C THR A 561 3.32 -59.02 -21.66
N THR A 562 2.18 -58.40 -21.32
CA THR A 562 0.83 -58.92 -21.59
C THR A 562 0.03 -57.86 -22.34
N PRO A 563 -0.73 -58.22 -23.40
CA PRO A 563 -1.62 -57.27 -24.07
C PRO A 563 -2.59 -56.62 -23.08
N GLY A 564 -2.79 -55.31 -23.21
CA GLY A 564 -3.57 -54.46 -22.29
C GLY A 564 -2.72 -53.60 -21.36
N GLY A 565 -1.40 -53.75 -21.32
CA GLY A 565 -0.51 -52.90 -20.53
C GLY A 565 0.12 -53.59 -19.32
N ASP A 566 1.34 -53.18 -18.99
CA ASP A 566 2.08 -53.70 -17.83
C ASP A 566 1.83 -52.82 -16.58
N TYR A 567 1.01 -53.29 -15.65
CA TYR A 567 0.67 -52.61 -14.38
C TYR A 567 0.88 -53.55 -13.17
N LEU A 568 0.97 -52.99 -11.97
CA LEU A 568 1.20 -53.73 -10.73
C LEU A 568 -0.13 -54.27 -10.17
N SER A 569 -0.51 -55.46 -10.64
CA SER A 569 -1.81 -56.09 -10.34
C SER A 569 -2.04 -56.43 -8.86
N ASP A 570 -0.98 -56.48 -8.05
CA ASP A 570 -1.03 -56.75 -6.62
C ASP A 570 -1.13 -55.46 -5.77
N GLU A 571 -1.13 -54.29 -6.41
CA GLU A 571 -1.19 -52.98 -5.76
C GLU A 571 -2.42 -52.19 -6.23
N LEU A 572 -3.59 -52.55 -5.72
CA LEU A 572 -4.83 -51.80 -6.00
C LEU A 572 -4.77 -50.43 -5.29
N VAL A 573 -4.77 -49.35 -6.07
CA VAL A 573 -4.75 -47.97 -5.57
C VAL A 573 -6.12 -47.56 -5.06
N GLY A 574 -7.16 -47.85 -5.84
CA GLY A 574 -8.51 -47.46 -5.49
C GLY A 574 -9.56 -48.02 -6.44
N LEU A 575 -10.81 -47.90 -6.00
CA LEU A 575 -11.99 -48.31 -6.76
C LEU A 575 -12.76 -47.06 -7.18
N VAL A 576 -12.98 -46.91 -8.48
CA VAL A 576 -13.83 -45.85 -9.02
C VAL A 576 -15.24 -46.39 -9.14
N GLU A 577 -16.15 -45.96 -8.27
CA GLU A 577 -17.55 -46.40 -8.29
C GLU A 577 -18.28 -45.89 -9.53
N ILE A 578 -18.92 -46.79 -10.29
CA ILE A 578 -19.72 -46.44 -11.46
C ILE A 578 -21.14 -46.08 -11.01
N THR A 579 -21.35 -44.80 -10.75
CA THR A 579 -22.63 -44.27 -10.23
C THR A 579 -23.75 -44.32 -11.26
N GLU A 580 -24.99 -44.50 -10.81
CA GLU A 580 -26.18 -44.54 -11.67
C GLU A 580 -26.35 -43.21 -12.42
N ASN A 581 -26.53 -43.26 -13.74
CA ASN A 581 -26.74 -42.10 -14.60
C ASN A 581 -25.58 -41.08 -14.56
N CYS A 582 -24.34 -41.52 -14.37
CA CYS A 582 -23.16 -40.67 -14.59
C CYS A 582 -22.91 -40.43 -16.09
N ASP A 583 -23.86 -39.75 -16.72
CA ASP A 583 -23.73 -39.23 -18.08
C ASP A 583 -23.40 -37.73 -17.99
N HIS A 584 -22.15 -37.37 -18.27
CA HIS A 584 -21.55 -36.05 -18.01
C HIS A 584 -21.33 -35.75 -16.52
N CYS A 585 -20.60 -36.61 -15.83
CA CYS A 585 -20.34 -36.43 -14.42
C CYS A 585 -18.92 -36.89 -14.05
N PHE A 586 -18.37 -36.33 -12.98
CA PHE A 586 -17.17 -36.89 -12.36
C PHE A 586 -17.57 -38.11 -11.53
N TYR A 587 -16.83 -39.19 -11.72
CA TYR A 587 -16.87 -40.30 -10.76
C TYR A 587 -16.26 -39.87 -9.43
N PRO A 588 -16.57 -40.56 -8.32
CA PRO A 588 -15.91 -40.32 -7.05
C PRO A 588 -14.38 -40.35 -7.21
N GLU A 589 -13.73 -39.35 -6.62
CA GLU A 589 -12.28 -39.18 -6.70
C GLU A 589 -11.54 -40.31 -5.98
N VAL A 590 -10.36 -40.64 -6.48
CA VAL A 590 -9.47 -41.63 -5.88
C VAL A 590 -8.31 -40.92 -5.20
N ASP A 591 -8.11 -41.20 -3.92
CA ASP A 591 -6.95 -40.75 -3.15
C ASP A 591 -5.70 -41.48 -3.64
N VAL A 592 -4.71 -40.70 -4.07
CA VAL A 592 -3.40 -41.16 -4.55
C VAL A 592 -2.25 -40.51 -3.80
N THR A 593 -2.52 -39.93 -2.62
CA THR A 593 -1.59 -39.14 -1.80
C THR A 593 -0.25 -39.85 -1.59
N GLU A 594 -0.28 -41.10 -1.14
CA GLU A 594 0.94 -41.87 -0.86
C GLU A 594 1.79 -42.13 -2.12
N ILE A 595 1.16 -42.43 -3.27
CA ILE A 595 1.87 -42.72 -4.52
C ILE A 595 2.51 -41.45 -5.10
N VAL A 596 1.80 -40.32 -5.02
CA VAL A 596 2.34 -39.03 -5.46
C VAL A 596 3.52 -38.61 -4.57
N GLN A 597 3.44 -38.84 -3.24
CA GLN A 597 4.56 -38.63 -2.33
C GLN A 597 5.78 -39.49 -2.72
N ASP A 598 5.58 -40.79 -2.98
CA ASP A 598 6.66 -41.70 -3.40
C ASP A 598 7.32 -41.26 -4.73
N TRP A 599 6.55 -40.69 -5.66
CA TRP A 599 7.07 -40.16 -6.92
C TRP A 599 7.99 -38.95 -6.71
N ILE A 600 7.57 -37.97 -5.90
CA ILE A 600 8.36 -36.75 -5.68
C ILE A 600 9.55 -36.97 -4.73
N ASP A 601 9.51 -38.03 -3.93
CA ASP A 601 10.64 -38.48 -3.11
C ASP A 601 11.64 -39.33 -3.92
N GLY A 602 11.27 -39.75 -5.14
CA GLY A 602 12.08 -40.64 -5.98
C GLY A 602 12.15 -42.07 -5.45
N CYS A 603 11.28 -42.44 -4.50
CA CYS A 603 11.13 -43.81 -4.01
C CYS A 603 10.51 -44.72 -5.08
N ARG A 604 9.81 -44.12 -6.04
CA ARG A 604 9.12 -44.81 -7.13
C ARG A 604 9.19 -44.01 -8.42
N ASP A 605 9.44 -44.69 -9.55
CA ASP A 605 9.33 -44.06 -10.86
C ASP A 605 7.87 -43.69 -11.19
N ASN A 606 7.66 -42.49 -11.72
CA ASN A 606 6.35 -42.04 -12.19
C ASN A 606 6.09 -42.53 -13.63
N PHE A 607 5.40 -43.68 -13.73
CA PHE A 607 4.87 -44.19 -15.00
C PHE A 607 3.36 -43.98 -15.16
N GLY A 608 2.72 -43.33 -14.18
CA GLY A 608 1.28 -43.09 -14.17
C GLY A 608 0.45 -44.26 -13.64
N PHE A 609 -0.84 -44.22 -13.94
CA PHE A 609 -1.87 -45.17 -13.53
C PHE A 609 -2.56 -45.84 -14.72
N MET A 610 -3.10 -47.01 -14.47
CA MET A 610 -3.94 -47.80 -15.35
C MET A 610 -5.31 -47.95 -14.70
N LEU A 611 -6.35 -47.39 -15.32
CA LEU A 611 -7.73 -47.59 -14.94
C LEU A 611 -8.34 -48.71 -15.79
N ILE A 612 -8.88 -49.73 -15.14
CA ILE A 612 -9.37 -50.95 -15.78
C ILE A 612 -10.87 -51.09 -15.54
N ASN A 613 -11.63 -51.17 -16.63
CA ASN A 613 -13.06 -51.46 -16.59
C ASN A 613 -13.32 -52.94 -16.94
N ASN A 614 -13.41 -53.77 -15.91
CA ASN A 614 -13.87 -55.16 -16.03
C ASN A 614 -15.37 -55.33 -15.71
N SER A 615 -16.10 -54.21 -15.60
CA SER A 615 -17.49 -54.22 -15.18
C SER A 615 -18.44 -54.64 -16.31
N LEU A 616 -19.69 -54.96 -15.96
CA LEU A 616 -20.75 -55.19 -16.95
C LEU A 616 -21.36 -53.88 -17.47
N THR A 617 -21.03 -52.75 -16.85
CA THR A 617 -21.50 -51.42 -17.25
C THR A 617 -20.53 -50.85 -18.28
N ALA A 618 -21.02 -50.64 -19.50
CA ALA A 618 -20.23 -49.94 -20.51
C ALA A 618 -20.15 -48.45 -20.15
N THR A 619 -18.95 -47.92 -20.00
CA THR A 619 -18.70 -46.51 -19.67
C THR A 619 -17.67 -45.91 -20.62
N SER A 620 -17.84 -44.63 -20.96
CA SER A 620 -16.81 -43.85 -21.64
C SER A 620 -16.15 -42.86 -20.68
N LEU A 621 -14.93 -42.45 -20.99
CA LEU A 621 -14.23 -41.37 -20.30
C LEU A 621 -13.77 -40.30 -21.28
N LYS A 622 -13.53 -39.11 -20.74
CA LYS A 622 -12.90 -38.01 -21.45
C LYS A 622 -11.44 -37.84 -20.99
N ALA A 623 -10.57 -37.81 -21.99
CA ALA A 623 -9.13 -37.63 -21.85
C ALA A 623 -8.74 -36.14 -21.76
N SER A 624 -7.47 -35.87 -21.51
CA SER A 624 -6.90 -34.54 -21.34
C SER A 624 -7.08 -33.62 -22.55
N GLU A 625 -7.25 -34.18 -23.76
CA GLU A 625 -7.52 -33.42 -24.99
C GLU A 625 -8.98 -32.96 -25.12
N TYR A 626 -9.84 -33.29 -24.15
CA TYR A 626 -11.18 -32.71 -24.05
C TYR A 626 -11.13 -31.33 -23.35
N ASN A 627 -12.26 -30.61 -23.38
CA ASN A 627 -12.43 -29.32 -22.71
C ASN A 627 -12.19 -29.39 -21.18
N ASN A 628 -11.60 -28.33 -20.62
CA ASN A 628 -11.12 -28.25 -19.23
C ASN A 628 -12.14 -28.64 -18.15
N ASP A 629 -13.42 -28.30 -18.30
CA ASP A 629 -14.44 -28.60 -17.27
C ASP A 629 -14.93 -30.05 -17.29
N GLN A 630 -14.45 -30.86 -18.24
CA GLN A 630 -15.02 -32.18 -18.55
C GLN A 630 -13.95 -33.22 -18.87
N ARG A 631 -12.77 -33.13 -18.27
CA ARG A 631 -11.67 -34.07 -18.48
C ARG A 631 -11.12 -34.59 -17.16
N THR A 632 -10.32 -35.64 -17.26
CA THR A 632 -9.61 -36.22 -16.12
C THR A 632 -8.56 -35.25 -15.59
N TYR A 633 -8.41 -35.16 -14.26
CA TYR A 633 -7.40 -34.30 -13.63
C TYR A 633 -6.84 -34.91 -12.34
N LEU A 634 -5.69 -34.41 -11.89
CA LEU A 634 -5.09 -34.65 -10.57
C LEU A 634 -5.03 -33.33 -9.80
N THR A 635 -5.60 -33.28 -8.61
CA THR A 635 -5.38 -32.19 -7.65
C THR A 635 -4.35 -32.60 -6.62
N ILE A 636 -3.48 -31.67 -6.22
CA ILE A 636 -2.50 -31.88 -5.18
C ILE A 636 -2.46 -30.67 -4.25
N GLU A 637 -2.70 -30.92 -2.97
CA GLU A 637 -2.42 -30.02 -1.86
C GLU A 637 -1.09 -30.45 -1.23
N TYR A 638 -0.15 -29.51 -1.08
CA TYR A 638 1.18 -29.80 -0.55
C TYR A 638 1.73 -28.63 0.26
N SER A 639 2.64 -28.91 1.18
CA SER A 639 3.33 -27.87 1.94
C SER A 639 4.74 -27.61 1.42
N ASN A 640 5.27 -26.42 1.73
CA ASN A 640 6.66 -26.10 1.40
C ASN A 640 7.67 -26.85 2.27
N GLN A 641 7.23 -27.60 3.28
CA GLN A 641 8.10 -28.33 4.18
C GLN A 641 8.67 -29.59 3.52
N PRO A 642 9.94 -29.92 3.78
CA PRO A 642 10.50 -31.19 3.32
C PRO A 642 9.73 -32.36 3.95
N HIS A 643 9.46 -33.39 3.17
CA HIS A 643 8.90 -34.63 3.68
C HIS A 643 9.94 -35.34 4.57
N ILE A 644 9.60 -35.53 5.85
CA ILE A 644 10.47 -36.19 6.84
C ILE A 644 9.84 -37.53 7.20
N ASN A 645 10.50 -38.62 6.81
CA ASN A 645 10.07 -39.97 7.15
C ASN A 645 10.63 -40.35 8.54
N ASP A 646 9.75 -40.56 9.54
CA ASP A 646 10.08 -40.68 10.98
C ASP A 646 10.85 -41.98 11.36
N THR A 647 11.48 -42.65 10.39
CA THR A 647 12.18 -43.92 10.61
C THR A 647 13.69 -43.81 10.83
N LEU A 648 14.35 -42.66 10.66
CA LEU A 648 15.72 -42.48 11.15
C LEU A 648 16.02 -40.99 11.38
N PHE A 649 16.65 -40.67 12.51
CA PHE A 649 17.07 -39.33 12.95
C PHE A 649 17.50 -38.38 11.81
N GLY A 650 16.61 -37.46 11.42
CA GLY A 650 16.96 -36.12 10.92
C GLY A 650 17.75 -35.99 9.61
N GLU A 651 17.61 -36.92 8.67
CA GLU A 651 18.08 -36.71 7.29
C GLU A 651 16.87 -36.63 6.34
N ILE A 652 16.97 -35.75 5.32
CA ILE A 652 16.02 -35.64 4.20
C ILE A 652 15.77 -37.06 3.67
N ALA A 653 14.51 -37.41 3.42
CA ALA A 653 14.11 -38.74 2.96
C ALA A 653 14.76 -39.07 1.61
N ALA A 654 16.01 -39.55 1.64
CA ALA A 654 16.58 -40.34 0.57
C ALA A 654 16.11 -41.77 0.81
N CYS A 655 15.18 -42.26 0.00
CA CYS A 655 14.78 -43.66 0.03
C CYS A 655 16.02 -44.53 -0.22
N TRP A 656 16.55 -45.15 0.84
CA TRP A 656 17.52 -46.24 0.70
C TRP A 656 16.74 -47.45 0.19
N CYS A 657 16.65 -47.60 -1.12
CA CYS A 657 16.32 -48.88 -1.74
C CYS A 657 17.40 -49.89 -1.30
N LEU A 658 17.10 -50.65 -0.25
CA LEU A 658 17.88 -51.83 0.12
C LEU A 658 17.71 -52.86 -1.00
N ASP A 659 18.62 -52.78 -1.97
CA ASP A 659 18.81 -53.77 -3.01
C ASP A 659 19.04 -55.14 -2.36
N TYR A 660 18.07 -56.05 -2.47
CA TYR A 660 18.07 -57.36 -1.80
C TYR A 660 19.09 -58.36 -2.40
N ASN A 661 20.20 -57.89 -2.98
CA ASN A 661 21.14 -58.72 -3.73
C ASN A 661 22.64 -58.36 -3.63
N SER A 662 23.09 -57.64 -2.59
CA SER A 662 24.52 -57.52 -2.32
C SER A 662 24.88 -57.97 -0.89
N HIS A 663 25.46 -59.16 -0.79
CA HIS A 663 26.19 -59.58 0.39
C HIS A 663 27.43 -58.69 0.56
N TYR A 664 27.39 -57.75 1.51
CA TYR A 664 28.59 -57.13 2.03
C TYR A 664 28.90 -57.71 3.41
N ASP A 665 30.11 -58.25 3.52
CA ASP A 665 30.64 -58.94 4.70
C ASP A 665 30.92 -57.89 5.80
N LEU A 666 30.25 -58.03 6.95
CA LEU A 666 30.47 -57.19 8.13
C LEU A 666 31.83 -57.55 8.74
N ASP A 667 32.74 -56.60 8.88
CA ASP A 667 33.89 -56.78 9.76
C ASP A 667 33.45 -56.73 11.23
N GLY A 668 34.13 -57.53 12.05
CA GLY A 668 33.65 -58.06 13.35
C GLY A 668 33.39 -57.08 14.49
N ASN A 669 33.17 -55.78 14.22
CA ASN A 669 32.72 -54.77 15.17
C ASN A 669 31.51 -53.93 14.69
N GLY A 670 30.92 -54.18 13.52
CA GLY A 670 29.59 -53.65 13.16
C GLY A 670 29.50 -52.12 12.96
N ILE A 671 30.53 -51.47 12.40
CA ILE A 671 30.49 -50.04 12.02
C ILE A 671 30.99 -49.88 10.58
N ILE A 672 30.17 -49.28 9.71
CA ILE A 672 30.57 -48.89 8.35
C ILE A 672 31.42 -47.62 8.44
N ASN A 673 32.61 -47.64 7.84
CA ASN A 673 33.57 -46.54 7.87
C ASN A 673 33.22 -45.53 6.74
N ILE A 674 32.75 -44.33 7.10
CA ILE A 674 32.16 -43.32 6.21
C ILE A 674 33.17 -42.59 5.27
N ILE A 675 34.45 -42.92 5.31
CA ILE A 675 35.49 -42.12 4.61
C ILE A 675 35.68 -42.47 3.12
N ASP A 676 35.10 -43.55 2.59
CA ASP A 676 35.28 -43.91 1.16
C ASP A 676 34.18 -43.41 0.21
N LEU A 677 33.13 -42.72 0.68
CA LEU A 677 31.99 -42.29 -0.15
C LEU A 677 32.14 -40.91 -0.81
N LEU A 678 33.24 -40.19 -0.59
CA LEU A 678 33.47 -38.85 -1.18
C LEU A 678 34.31 -38.84 -2.46
N ASN A 679 34.57 -39.98 -3.09
CA ASN A 679 35.30 -40.04 -4.37
C ASN A 679 34.65 -41.02 -5.34
N VAL A 680 33.66 -40.57 -6.12
CA VAL A 680 33.45 -41.10 -7.47
C VAL A 680 33.18 -39.93 -8.42
N GLU A 681 34.12 -39.78 -9.34
CA GLU A 681 34.15 -38.81 -10.44
C GLU A 681 33.01 -39.02 -11.45
N GLU A 682 32.78 -37.93 -12.18
CA GLU A 682 32.07 -37.81 -13.45
C GLU A 682 31.99 -39.09 -14.31
N GLY A 683 30.78 -39.38 -14.79
CA GLY A 683 30.61 -40.15 -16.03
C GLY A 683 29.29 -40.90 -16.11
N CYS A 684 28.28 -40.29 -16.73
CA CYS A 684 27.70 -40.78 -17.98
C CYS A 684 26.40 -40.03 -18.34
N ALA A 685 26.41 -39.39 -19.50
CA ALA A 685 25.29 -39.39 -20.45
C ALA A 685 25.66 -40.39 -21.58
N PRO A 686 24.72 -40.89 -22.39
CA PRO A 686 23.31 -40.55 -22.49
C PRO A 686 22.34 -41.62 -21.97
#